data_AF-A0A945DNR0-F1
#
_entry.id   AF-A0A945DNR0-F1
#
_cell.length_a   1.000
_cell.length_b   1.000
_cell.length_c   1.000
_cell.angle_alpha   90.00
_cell.angle_beta   90.00
_cell.angle_gamma   90.00
#
_symmetry.space_group_name_H-M   'P 1'
#
loop_
_entity.id
_entity.type
_entity.pdbx_description
1 polymer ?
#
loop_
_entity_poly.entity_id
_entity_poly.type
_entity_poly.pdbx_seq_one_letter_code
_entity_poly.pdbx_strand_id
1 'polypeptide(L)'
;GVASGAGLGAVAVMAARWPSDLFGYYLIPIGAFVGALLTIMIVYSLARVGRMVPLTTLILSGVAIGTFTSALTSFLMLNSDEQIYRALSFLLGGASMSGWQPVIAATPYMILGVGLLIFSGHTLNVLQFGEEQAKQIGLSVERAKIFVIITASLTTAVAVSFSGVIGFIGLIVPHLVRLIWGADYRQLIPLSILGGSSALLLADIVANFHFLRPEWFYALIPAVLLFALLRYRQSHHSNWEKAIDPHLLPHILDNPDKVVSKSPLSLLLVAWLLATIAVAGPVWRQTSQPVHEREDALVVIFDLTRSMLATDVKPDRLVRAKRKLIDLLELREEGVTALIVFAGDAHVVSPLTDDTKTIAAMIPALSPDIVPAPGSALAPALLKAVDLFRDGGTASGRILIITDEIRDVVASQRIAREFRYAYPVSVMSVGTKEGGPVALVNGRPDAGYLKDARGNMVIPKVNASSLKDFADLAGGRYSPMTLTEEDLGYLLAEQPLMPNDTYREVERDFDVWFEEGPWLLLLLLPLAALGFRRGWIWGFALVLILPVEDAKASLWDDLWQTRDQQAMQVMSEGDVDAAAALFENPEWKATANYRGEKFEDAASQYGGIDTADGKYNLGNAFAKQNLLDEAIEAYDQALAVDPDNEDAQFNKALIEQLQQQQQEQQQQQDQDQDSEDSEDSEEQQDQNQQEKDQQEKEQQDQKDQQDQDQDQKEQEQKEKEQQEQEQQQQEEQANQKPAEEEAEPLDEEEKQALQQWLRRVPDDPGGLLRRKFQMQHEERLREGKVSSNDSKTDW
;
A
#
# COMPACT_ATOMS: atom_id res chain seq x y z
N GLY A 1 -37.89 25.56 -8.83
CA GLY A 1 -38.13 24.68 -7.67
C GLY A 1 -37.93 23.20 -7.95
N VAL A 2 -38.53 22.62 -9.00
CA VAL A 2 -38.60 21.14 -9.18
C VAL A 2 -37.24 20.42 -9.06
N ALA A 3 -36.22 20.88 -9.81
CA ALA A 3 -34.89 20.28 -9.76
C ALA A 3 -34.22 20.41 -8.38
N SER A 4 -34.34 21.56 -7.73
CA SER A 4 -33.83 21.80 -6.36
C SER A 4 -34.51 20.88 -5.34
N GLY A 5 -35.82 20.66 -5.48
CA GLY A 5 -36.58 19.71 -4.67
C GLY A 5 -36.17 18.26 -4.88
N ALA A 6 -35.87 17.88 -6.13
CA ALA A 6 -35.35 16.56 -6.45
C ALA A 6 -33.95 16.33 -5.85
N GLY A 7 -33.08 17.33 -5.95
CA GLY A 7 -31.75 17.31 -5.32
C GLY A 7 -31.85 17.11 -3.81
N LEU A 8 -32.70 17.89 -3.14
CA LEU A 8 -32.94 17.74 -1.70
C LEU A 8 -33.43 16.33 -1.33
N GLY A 9 -34.39 15.79 -2.10
CA GLY A 9 -34.94 14.45 -1.86
C GLY A 9 -33.89 13.35 -2.01
N ALA A 10 -33.03 13.44 -3.02
CA ALA A 10 -31.91 12.51 -3.22
C ALA A 10 -30.90 12.58 -2.07
N VAL A 11 -30.47 13.80 -1.70
CA VAL A 11 -29.49 14.03 -0.63
C VAL A 11 -30.02 13.59 0.74
N ALA A 12 -31.32 13.78 1.02
CA ALA A 12 -31.94 13.31 2.26
C ALA A 12 -31.90 11.78 2.38
N VAL A 13 -32.10 11.06 1.28
CA VAL A 13 -32.00 9.59 1.25
C VAL A 13 -30.56 9.13 1.47
N MET A 14 -29.58 9.80 0.84
CA MET A 14 -28.16 9.49 1.03
C MET A 14 -27.72 9.75 2.49
N ALA A 15 -28.07 10.90 3.06
CA ALA A 15 -27.72 11.26 4.43
C ALA A 15 -28.26 10.26 5.48
N ALA A 16 -29.34 9.53 5.19
CA ALA A 16 -29.97 8.58 6.11
C ALA A 16 -29.22 7.23 6.27
N ARG A 17 -28.08 7.01 5.61
CA ARG A 17 -27.24 5.79 5.71
C ARG A 17 -28.01 4.47 5.50
N TRP A 18 -28.89 4.41 4.50
CA TRP A 18 -29.66 3.20 4.20
C TRP A 18 -28.76 2.07 3.65
N PRO A 19 -29.02 0.79 3.98
CA PRO A 19 -28.27 -0.36 3.44
C PRO A 19 -28.14 -0.35 1.91
N SER A 20 -26.97 -0.69 1.39
CA SER A 20 -26.65 -0.83 -0.04
C SER A 20 -27.21 -2.11 -0.67
N ASP A 21 -28.36 -2.59 -0.22
CA ASP A 21 -29.07 -3.70 -0.86
C ASP A 21 -29.71 -3.25 -2.18
N LEU A 22 -30.20 -4.19 -3.01
CA LEU A 22 -30.97 -3.92 -4.24
C LEU A 22 -32.09 -2.89 -4.04
N PHE A 23 -32.70 -2.85 -2.84
CA PHE A 23 -33.71 -1.85 -2.47
C PHE A 23 -33.13 -0.44 -2.23
N GLY A 24 -31.89 -0.33 -1.76
CA GLY A 24 -31.19 0.93 -1.58
C GLY A 24 -30.93 1.66 -2.90
N TYR A 25 -30.66 0.93 -3.98
CA TYR A 25 -30.38 1.50 -5.31
C TYR A 25 -31.59 2.27 -5.90
N TYR A 26 -32.81 1.80 -5.67
CA TYR A 26 -34.03 2.49 -6.11
C TYR A 26 -34.48 3.62 -5.19
N LEU A 27 -33.96 3.67 -3.97
CA LEU A 27 -34.40 4.62 -2.95
C LEU A 27 -34.03 6.06 -3.33
N ILE A 28 -32.89 6.26 -3.99
CA ILE A 28 -32.41 7.59 -4.43
C ILE A 28 -33.35 8.20 -5.49
N PRO A 29 -33.65 7.55 -6.64
CA PRO A 29 -34.62 8.08 -7.59
C PRO A 29 -36.02 8.30 -6.99
N ILE A 30 -36.47 7.41 -6.08
CA ILE A 30 -37.75 7.57 -5.40
C ILE A 30 -37.74 8.82 -4.51
N GLY A 31 -36.69 9.01 -3.70
CA GLY A 31 -36.50 10.20 -2.87
C GLY A 31 -36.48 11.48 -3.69
N ALA A 32 -35.72 11.48 -4.79
CA ALA A 32 -35.67 12.60 -5.73
C ALA A 32 -37.05 12.91 -6.34
N PHE A 33 -37.78 11.89 -6.79
CA PHE A 33 -39.11 12.06 -7.37
C PHE A 33 -40.11 12.60 -6.35
N VAL A 34 -40.10 12.08 -5.11
CA VAL A 34 -40.97 12.56 -4.02
C VAL A 34 -40.62 14.00 -3.64
N GLY A 35 -39.34 14.33 -3.52
CA GLY A 35 -38.88 15.69 -3.23
C GLY A 35 -39.30 16.69 -4.32
N ALA A 36 -39.21 16.29 -5.60
CA ALA A 36 -39.69 17.07 -6.73
C ALA A 36 -41.22 17.28 -6.67
N LEU A 37 -41.99 16.23 -6.39
CA LEU A 37 -43.45 16.27 -6.30
C LEU A 37 -43.94 17.19 -5.17
N LEU A 38 -43.35 17.05 -3.97
CA LEU A 38 -43.65 17.90 -2.83
C LEU A 38 -43.35 19.37 -3.16
N THR A 39 -42.22 19.62 -3.82
CA THR A 39 -41.84 20.97 -4.23
C THR A 39 -42.82 21.55 -5.25
N ILE A 40 -43.28 20.77 -6.23
CA ILE A 40 -44.32 21.19 -7.19
C ILE A 40 -45.61 21.56 -6.44
N MET A 41 -46.05 20.72 -5.50
CA MET A 41 -47.27 20.97 -4.71
C MET A 41 -47.16 22.25 -3.88
N ILE A 42 -46.02 22.48 -3.21
CA ILE A 42 -45.80 23.68 -2.39
C ILE A 42 -45.75 24.93 -3.25
N VAL A 43 -44.97 24.92 -4.34
CA VAL A 43 -44.84 26.06 -5.26
C VAL A 43 -46.19 26.42 -5.87
N TYR A 44 -46.97 25.42 -6.30
CA TYR A 44 -48.31 25.64 -6.84
C TYR A 44 -49.28 26.20 -5.79
N SER A 45 -49.23 25.67 -4.56
CA SER A 45 -50.07 26.13 -3.46
C SER A 45 -49.79 27.59 -3.10
N LEU A 46 -48.51 27.99 -3.00
CA LEU A 46 -48.12 29.38 -2.73
C LEU A 46 -48.45 30.33 -3.90
N ALA A 47 -48.30 29.87 -5.14
CA ALA A 47 -48.51 30.70 -6.31
C ALA A 47 -49.99 31.03 -6.59
N ARG A 48 -50.91 30.24 -6.04
CA ARG A 48 -52.33 30.29 -6.34
C ARG A 48 -53.01 31.47 -5.64
N VAL A 49 -53.63 32.34 -6.43
CA VAL A 49 -54.46 33.46 -5.94
C VAL A 49 -55.91 33.21 -6.37
N GLY A 50 -56.73 32.72 -5.43
CA GLY A 50 -58.11 32.32 -5.69
C GLY A 50 -58.23 31.13 -6.65
N ARG A 51 -58.78 31.35 -7.84
CA ARG A 51 -58.93 30.32 -8.91
C ARG A 51 -57.89 30.45 -10.03
N MET A 52 -56.99 31.42 -9.96
CA MET A 52 -56.00 31.68 -10.99
C MET A 52 -54.58 31.44 -10.44
N VAL A 53 -53.66 31.11 -11.33
CA VAL A 53 -52.23 31.00 -11.02
C VAL A 53 -51.48 32.01 -11.89
N PRO A 54 -51.26 33.23 -11.39
CA PRO A 54 -50.46 34.23 -12.10
C PRO A 54 -49.03 33.73 -12.34
N LEU A 55 -48.48 34.05 -13.51
CA LEU A 55 -47.10 33.65 -13.86
C LEU A 55 -46.05 34.29 -12.93
N THR A 56 -46.29 35.54 -12.50
CA THR A 56 -45.38 36.28 -11.62
C THR A 56 -45.27 35.65 -10.24
N THR A 57 -46.40 35.29 -9.62
CA THR A 57 -46.41 34.60 -8.32
C THR A 57 -45.87 33.18 -8.43
N LEU A 58 -46.07 32.49 -9.56
CA LEU A 58 -45.51 31.17 -9.81
C LEU A 58 -43.99 31.18 -9.88
N ILE A 59 -43.41 32.14 -10.62
CA ILE A 59 -41.95 32.29 -10.72
C ILE A 59 -41.37 32.67 -9.36
N LEU A 60 -41.95 33.65 -8.66
CA LEU A 60 -41.46 34.11 -7.36
C LEU A 60 -41.47 32.98 -6.31
N SER A 61 -42.59 32.27 -6.18
CA SER A 61 -42.70 31.09 -5.30
C SER A 61 -41.71 30.00 -5.70
N GLY A 62 -41.53 29.76 -7.00
CA GLY A 62 -40.59 28.77 -7.53
C GLY A 62 -39.12 29.07 -7.23
N VAL A 63 -38.73 30.36 -7.23
CA VAL A 63 -37.40 30.83 -6.84
C VAL A 63 -37.22 30.73 -5.33
N ALA A 64 -38.18 31.22 -4.53
CA ALA A 64 -38.11 31.18 -3.07
C ALA A 64 -38.02 29.75 -2.50
N ILE A 65 -38.84 28.82 -3.01
CA ILE A 65 -38.75 27.41 -2.60
C ILE A 65 -37.48 26.75 -3.15
N GLY A 66 -37.02 27.16 -4.34
CA GLY A 66 -35.76 26.69 -4.90
C GLY A 66 -34.57 27.05 -4.01
N THR A 67 -34.45 28.30 -3.58
CA THR A 67 -33.36 28.75 -2.69
C THR A 67 -33.46 28.09 -1.32
N PHE A 68 -34.66 27.94 -0.77
CA PHE A 68 -34.88 27.22 0.50
C PHE A 68 -34.44 25.75 0.43
N THR A 69 -34.86 25.03 -0.63
CA THR A 69 -34.46 23.61 -0.82
C THR A 69 -32.96 23.46 -1.06
N SER A 70 -32.33 24.36 -1.81
CA SER A 70 -30.87 24.40 -1.95
C SER A 70 -30.16 24.63 -0.62
N ALA A 71 -30.62 25.57 0.22
CA ALA A 71 -30.04 25.80 1.54
C ALA A 71 -30.14 24.56 2.45
N LEU A 72 -31.28 23.87 2.42
CA LEU A 72 -31.47 22.62 3.17
C LEU A 72 -30.59 21.48 2.64
N THR A 73 -30.39 21.41 1.32
CA THR A 73 -29.47 20.46 0.69
C THR A 73 -28.04 20.68 1.18
N SER A 74 -27.56 21.92 1.17
CA SER A 74 -26.24 22.29 1.71
C SER A 74 -26.10 21.95 3.19
N PHE A 75 -27.14 22.20 4.00
CA PHE A 75 -27.15 21.84 5.42
C PHE A 75 -26.99 20.33 5.65
N LEU A 76 -27.71 19.50 4.89
CA LEU A 76 -27.60 18.04 5.00
C LEU A 76 -26.21 17.53 4.57
N MET A 77 -25.64 18.12 3.51
CA MET A 77 -24.30 17.77 3.04
C MET A 77 -23.21 18.11 4.06
N LEU A 78 -23.30 19.26 4.72
CA LEU A 78 -22.34 19.68 5.75
C LEU A 78 -22.34 18.78 7.00
N ASN A 79 -23.41 18.02 7.22
CA ASN A 79 -23.58 17.15 8.39
C ASN A 79 -23.31 15.66 8.08
N SER A 80 -22.74 15.34 6.91
CA SER A 80 -22.54 13.96 6.45
C SER A 80 -21.06 13.71 6.12
N ASP A 81 -20.34 12.85 6.85
CA ASP A 81 -18.88 12.70 6.67
C ASP A 81 -18.45 11.83 5.46
N GLU A 82 -19.19 10.76 5.13
CA GLU A 82 -18.74 9.76 4.13
C GLU A 82 -19.49 9.78 2.78
N GLN A 83 -20.60 10.52 2.66
CA GLN A 83 -21.48 10.46 1.47
C GLN A 83 -21.52 11.74 0.63
N ILE A 84 -20.69 12.74 0.94
CA ILE A 84 -20.65 14.03 0.22
C ILE A 84 -20.36 13.81 -1.26
N TYR A 85 -19.45 12.91 -1.60
CA TYR A 85 -19.09 12.63 -3.00
C TYR A 85 -20.28 12.13 -3.83
N ARG A 86 -21.08 11.20 -3.29
CA ARG A 86 -22.27 10.66 -3.96
C ARG A 86 -23.34 11.74 -4.15
N ALA A 87 -23.56 12.58 -3.13
CA ALA A 87 -24.48 13.71 -3.20
C ALA A 87 -24.04 14.76 -4.23
N LEU A 88 -22.75 15.12 -4.25
CA LEU A 88 -22.18 16.04 -5.25
C LEU A 88 -22.32 15.48 -6.66
N SER A 89 -22.01 14.20 -6.87
CA SER A 89 -22.13 13.53 -8.17
C SER A 89 -23.57 13.59 -8.70
N PHE A 90 -24.58 13.32 -7.86
CA PHE A 90 -25.99 13.44 -8.27
C PHE A 90 -26.39 14.89 -8.60
N LEU A 91 -25.96 15.85 -7.78
CA LEU A 91 -26.28 17.27 -7.98
C LEU A 91 -25.60 17.87 -9.20
N LEU A 92 -24.41 17.39 -9.58
CA LEU A 92 -23.73 17.80 -10.81
C LEU A 92 -24.52 17.38 -12.06
N GLY A 93 -25.31 16.31 -11.94
CA GLY A 93 -26.03 15.69 -13.04
C GLY A 93 -25.12 14.84 -13.92
N GLY A 94 -25.63 13.72 -14.39
CA GLY A 94 -24.89 12.74 -15.18
C GLY A 94 -25.56 11.37 -15.19
N ALA A 95 -25.04 10.45 -16.00
CA ALA A 95 -25.48 9.06 -15.99
C ALA A 95 -24.85 8.29 -14.80
N SER A 96 -25.17 8.71 -13.56
CA SER A 96 -24.63 8.09 -12.35
C SER A 96 -25.13 6.66 -12.12
N MET A 97 -26.24 6.29 -12.76
CA MET A 97 -26.80 4.94 -12.74
C MET A 97 -26.56 4.27 -14.10
N SER A 98 -25.72 3.24 -14.13
CA SER A 98 -25.44 2.46 -15.33
C SER A 98 -26.43 1.29 -15.47
N GLY A 99 -26.61 0.80 -16.70
CA GLY A 99 -27.44 -0.37 -17.02
C GLY A 99 -28.86 -0.08 -17.51
N TRP A 100 -29.61 -1.15 -17.81
CA TRP A 100 -30.93 -1.07 -18.44
C TRP A 100 -32.08 -0.86 -17.46
N GLN A 101 -31.91 -1.21 -16.19
CA GLN A 101 -32.99 -1.11 -15.20
C GLN A 101 -33.51 0.32 -14.98
N PRO A 102 -32.65 1.35 -14.81
CA PRO A 102 -33.10 2.74 -14.69
C PRO A 102 -33.84 3.22 -15.94
N VAL A 103 -33.36 2.81 -17.12
CA VAL A 103 -33.99 3.15 -18.42
C VAL A 103 -35.39 2.56 -18.50
N ILE A 104 -35.56 1.28 -18.19
CA ILE A 104 -36.86 0.60 -18.20
C ILE A 104 -37.81 1.24 -17.18
N ALA A 105 -37.32 1.62 -16.00
CA ALA A 105 -38.12 2.27 -14.97
C ALA A 105 -38.61 3.66 -15.40
N ALA A 106 -37.75 4.48 -16.04
CA ALA A 106 -38.09 5.84 -16.46
C ALA A 106 -39.00 5.89 -17.70
N THR A 107 -38.81 4.95 -18.63
CA THR A 107 -39.39 5.00 -19.99
C THR A 107 -40.93 5.13 -20.02
N PRO A 108 -41.73 4.35 -19.26
CA PRO A 108 -43.20 4.47 -19.30
C PRO A 108 -43.70 5.86 -18.92
N TYR A 109 -43.11 6.46 -17.89
CA TYR A 109 -43.47 7.79 -17.40
C TYR A 109 -43.01 8.88 -18.38
N MET A 110 -41.81 8.71 -18.96
CA MET A 110 -41.29 9.63 -19.98
C MET A 110 -42.14 9.62 -21.25
N ILE A 111 -42.55 8.44 -21.75
CA ILE A 111 -43.43 8.32 -22.92
C ILE A 111 -44.78 8.99 -22.66
N LEU A 112 -45.37 8.77 -21.48
CA LEU A 112 -46.63 9.41 -21.11
C LEU A 112 -46.51 10.93 -21.05
N GLY A 113 -45.49 11.45 -20.34
CA GLY A 113 -45.26 12.88 -20.18
C GLY A 113 -44.97 13.59 -21.50
N VAL A 114 -44.03 13.05 -22.28
CA VAL A 114 -43.67 13.55 -23.62
C VAL A 114 -44.86 13.49 -24.57
N GLY A 115 -45.61 12.38 -24.59
CA GLY A 115 -46.80 12.23 -25.43
C GLY A 115 -47.84 13.31 -25.14
N LEU A 116 -48.18 13.52 -23.86
CA LEU A 116 -49.13 14.56 -23.44
C LEU A 116 -48.66 15.97 -23.82
N LEU A 117 -47.36 16.26 -23.74
CA LEU A 117 -46.79 17.54 -24.16
C LEU A 117 -46.87 17.75 -25.67
N ILE A 118 -46.58 16.73 -26.48
CA ILE A 118 -46.70 16.82 -27.95
C ILE A 118 -48.15 17.14 -28.35
N PHE A 119 -49.14 16.50 -27.73
CA PHE A 119 -50.55 16.79 -27.99
C PHE A 119 -50.98 18.20 -27.58
N SER A 120 -50.28 18.83 -26.63
CA SER A 120 -50.57 20.20 -26.19
C SER A 120 -50.12 21.31 -27.17
N GLY A 121 -49.40 20.95 -28.25
CA GLY A 121 -48.81 21.92 -29.19
C GLY A 121 -49.84 22.88 -29.83
N HIS A 122 -51.05 22.41 -30.16
CA HIS A 122 -52.09 23.32 -30.68
C HIS A 122 -52.56 24.33 -29.62
N THR A 123 -52.79 23.86 -28.40
CA THR A 123 -53.21 24.69 -27.28
C THR A 123 -52.17 25.78 -26.98
N LEU A 124 -50.88 25.42 -27.02
CA LEU A 124 -49.78 26.37 -26.83
C LEU A 124 -49.69 27.42 -27.95
N ASN A 125 -49.98 27.06 -29.21
CA ASN A 125 -50.06 28.04 -30.30
C ASN A 125 -51.20 29.04 -30.09
N VAL A 126 -52.37 28.58 -29.65
CA VAL A 126 -53.52 29.48 -29.38
C VAL A 126 -53.19 30.45 -28.25
N LEU A 127 -52.43 30.01 -27.23
CA LEU A 127 -51.99 30.86 -26.13
C LEU A 127 -50.99 31.96 -26.56
N GLN A 128 -50.29 31.81 -27.69
CA GLN A 128 -49.37 32.86 -28.20
C GLN A 128 -50.10 34.16 -28.58
N PHE A 129 -51.38 34.08 -28.95
CA PHE A 129 -52.18 35.26 -29.32
C PHE A 129 -52.66 36.11 -28.13
N GLY A 130 -52.40 35.64 -26.90
CA GLY A 130 -52.85 36.26 -25.65
C GLY A 130 -53.99 35.50 -24.98
N GLU A 131 -54.10 35.65 -23.65
CA GLU A 131 -55.07 34.90 -22.84
C GLU A 131 -56.53 35.27 -23.20
N GLU A 132 -56.80 36.54 -23.49
CA GLU A 132 -58.15 36.99 -23.84
C GLU A 132 -58.60 36.44 -25.20
N GLN A 133 -57.71 36.46 -26.19
CA GLN A 133 -57.96 35.97 -27.54
C GLN A 133 -58.16 34.44 -27.52
N ALA A 134 -57.33 33.72 -26.76
CA ALA A 134 -57.47 32.28 -26.59
C ALA A 134 -58.82 31.90 -25.95
N LYS A 135 -59.27 32.68 -24.96
CA LYS A 135 -60.58 32.47 -24.31
C LYS A 135 -61.75 32.72 -25.26
N GLN A 136 -61.65 33.71 -26.15
CA GLN A 136 -62.65 33.98 -27.19
C GLN A 136 -62.77 32.85 -28.22
N ILE A 137 -61.66 32.14 -28.50
CA ILE A 137 -61.62 30.96 -29.39
C ILE A 137 -62.17 29.69 -28.68
N GLY A 138 -62.60 29.81 -27.41
CA GLY A 138 -63.21 28.72 -26.64
C GLY A 138 -62.21 27.87 -25.85
N LEU A 139 -60.93 28.27 -25.80
CA LEU A 139 -59.94 27.56 -25.00
C LEU A 139 -60.13 27.86 -23.50
N SER A 140 -60.13 26.82 -22.67
CA SER A 140 -60.07 26.96 -21.22
C SER A 140 -58.65 27.26 -20.74
N VAL A 141 -58.22 28.52 -20.87
CA VAL A 141 -56.85 29.01 -20.60
C VAL A 141 -56.27 28.51 -19.28
N GLU A 142 -57.00 28.64 -18.16
CA GLU A 142 -56.51 28.18 -16.84
C GLU A 142 -56.28 26.68 -16.78
N ARG A 143 -57.19 25.88 -17.35
CA ARG A 143 -57.03 24.41 -17.38
C ARG A 143 -55.87 24.00 -18.28
N ALA A 144 -55.71 24.68 -19.42
CA ALA A 144 -54.59 24.47 -20.33
C ALA A 144 -53.24 24.78 -19.67
N LYS A 145 -53.14 25.94 -18.97
CA LYS A 145 -51.93 26.30 -18.22
C LYS A 145 -51.60 25.27 -17.14
N ILE A 146 -52.58 24.89 -16.32
CA ILE A 146 -52.41 23.89 -15.25
C ILE A 146 -51.95 22.56 -15.84
N PHE A 147 -52.60 22.09 -16.91
CA PHE A 147 -52.25 20.85 -17.58
C PHE A 147 -50.78 20.87 -18.05
N VAL A 148 -50.37 21.90 -18.80
CA VAL A 148 -49.00 22.01 -19.31
C VAL A 148 -47.99 22.11 -18.16
N ILE A 149 -48.25 22.92 -17.14
CA ILE A 149 -47.36 23.09 -15.98
C ILE A 149 -47.17 21.76 -15.24
N ILE A 150 -48.26 21.03 -14.96
CA ILE A 150 -48.19 19.75 -14.26
C ILE A 150 -47.47 18.71 -15.09
N THR A 151 -47.84 18.54 -16.36
CA THR A 151 -47.22 17.54 -17.24
C THR A 151 -45.73 17.84 -17.47
N ALA A 152 -45.36 19.10 -17.72
CA ALA A 152 -43.96 19.49 -17.88
C ALA A 152 -43.15 19.28 -16.58
N SER A 153 -43.72 19.66 -15.43
CA SER A 153 -43.05 19.49 -14.14
C SER A 153 -42.88 18.02 -13.77
N LEU A 154 -43.88 17.17 -14.03
CA LEU A 154 -43.81 15.74 -13.77
C LEU A 154 -42.81 15.03 -14.70
N THR A 155 -42.80 15.38 -15.99
CA THR A 155 -41.82 14.86 -16.95
C THR A 155 -40.40 15.26 -16.54
N THR A 156 -40.23 16.50 -16.07
CA THR A 156 -38.94 16.98 -15.55
C THR A 156 -38.53 16.27 -14.26
N ALA A 157 -39.48 16.01 -13.35
CA ALA A 157 -39.21 15.29 -12.11
C ALA A 157 -38.71 13.86 -12.37
N VAL A 158 -39.30 13.16 -13.34
CA VAL A 158 -38.84 11.84 -13.78
C VAL A 158 -37.45 11.92 -14.39
N ALA A 159 -37.18 12.88 -15.29
CA ALA A 159 -35.85 13.03 -15.87
C ALA A 159 -34.78 13.25 -14.79
N VAL A 160 -35.01 14.21 -13.89
CA VAL A 160 -34.06 14.60 -12.84
C VAL A 160 -33.87 13.49 -11.80
N SER A 161 -34.88 12.66 -11.50
CA SER A 161 -34.73 11.56 -10.55
C SER A 161 -33.74 10.49 -11.00
N PHE A 162 -33.52 10.35 -12.31
CA PHE A 162 -32.62 9.34 -12.88
C PHE A 162 -31.30 9.92 -13.42
N SER A 163 -31.30 11.16 -13.90
CA SER A 163 -30.11 11.80 -14.50
C SER A 163 -29.45 12.86 -13.62
N GLY A 164 -30.01 13.15 -12.44
CA GLY A 164 -29.62 14.30 -11.64
C GLY A 164 -30.00 15.65 -12.26
N VAL A 165 -29.42 16.74 -11.74
CA VAL A 165 -29.82 18.11 -12.10
C VAL A 165 -29.03 18.62 -13.32
N ILE A 166 -29.65 18.57 -14.50
CA ILE A 166 -29.04 19.04 -15.76
C ILE A 166 -29.61 20.42 -16.16
N GLY A 167 -28.74 21.41 -16.30
CA GLY A 167 -29.08 22.79 -16.67
C GLY A 167 -28.99 23.09 -18.18
N PHE A 168 -29.46 24.28 -18.57
CA PHE A 168 -29.28 24.94 -19.88
C PHE A 168 -29.87 24.26 -21.13
N ILE A 169 -29.97 22.93 -21.21
CA ILE A 169 -30.52 22.22 -22.39
C ILE A 169 -31.94 22.72 -22.72
N GLY A 170 -32.80 22.84 -21.71
CA GLY A 170 -34.17 23.32 -21.86
C GLY A 170 -34.31 24.80 -22.23
N LEU A 171 -33.23 25.59 -22.17
CA LEU A 171 -33.21 27.00 -22.59
C LEU A 171 -32.60 27.16 -23.99
N ILE A 172 -31.46 26.51 -24.24
CA ILE A 172 -30.69 26.68 -25.47
C ILE A 172 -31.40 26.00 -26.64
N VAL A 173 -31.78 24.73 -26.49
CA VAL A 173 -32.25 23.92 -27.61
C VAL A 173 -33.57 24.43 -28.18
N PRO A 174 -34.62 24.72 -27.39
CA PRO A 174 -35.87 25.26 -27.94
C PRO A 174 -35.67 26.61 -28.62
N HIS A 175 -34.71 27.42 -28.18
CA HIS A 175 -34.41 28.71 -28.81
C HIS A 175 -33.74 28.53 -30.18
N LEU A 176 -32.78 27.60 -30.29
CA LEU A 176 -32.15 27.24 -31.56
C LEU A 176 -33.15 26.66 -32.56
N VAL A 177 -33.98 25.71 -32.11
CA VAL A 177 -35.03 25.12 -32.96
C VAL A 177 -36.01 26.21 -33.42
N ARG A 178 -36.37 27.14 -32.53
CA ARG A 178 -37.26 28.26 -32.88
C ARG A 178 -36.66 29.18 -33.94
N LEU A 179 -35.35 29.42 -33.90
CA LEU A 179 -34.64 30.25 -34.87
C LEU A 179 -34.54 29.59 -36.25
N ILE A 180 -34.38 28.26 -36.30
CA ILE A 180 -34.17 27.52 -37.55
C ILE A 180 -35.49 27.03 -38.18
N TRP A 181 -36.42 26.50 -37.39
CA TRP A 181 -37.68 25.89 -37.85
C TRP A 181 -38.95 26.70 -37.54
N GLY A 182 -38.84 27.79 -36.76
CA GLY A 182 -39.96 28.68 -36.43
C GLY A 182 -40.64 28.37 -35.09
N ALA A 183 -41.66 29.17 -34.76
CA ALA A 183 -42.28 29.21 -33.43
C ALA A 183 -43.55 28.35 -33.25
N ASP A 184 -43.89 27.51 -34.24
CA ASP A 184 -45.06 26.61 -34.15
C ASP A 184 -44.80 25.47 -33.15
N TYR A 185 -45.53 25.45 -32.03
CA TYR A 185 -45.38 24.45 -30.97
C TYR A 185 -45.66 23.01 -31.40
N ARG A 186 -46.39 22.78 -32.50
CA ARG A 186 -46.61 21.43 -33.03
C ARG A 186 -45.33 20.80 -33.57
N GLN A 187 -44.41 21.63 -34.08
CA GLN A 187 -43.11 21.21 -34.59
C GLN A 187 -41.99 21.48 -33.58
N LEU A 188 -42.08 22.60 -32.86
CA LEU A 188 -41.07 23.03 -31.89
C LEU A 188 -40.89 22.00 -30.77
N ILE A 189 -41.96 21.44 -30.22
CA ILE A 189 -41.87 20.44 -29.13
C ILE A 189 -41.14 19.18 -29.58
N PRO A 190 -41.58 18.44 -30.63
CA PRO A 190 -40.89 17.22 -31.05
C PRO A 190 -39.45 17.47 -31.52
N LEU A 191 -39.20 18.57 -32.23
CA LEU A 191 -37.84 18.93 -32.65
C LEU A 191 -36.94 19.30 -31.46
N SER A 192 -37.48 19.96 -30.44
CA SER A 192 -36.73 20.28 -29.21
C SER A 192 -36.41 19.04 -28.40
N ILE A 193 -37.29 18.02 -28.41
CA ILE A 193 -37.01 16.73 -27.77
C ILE A 193 -35.84 16.05 -28.47
N LEU A 194 -35.91 15.88 -29.80
CA LEU A 194 -34.83 15.25 -30.58
C LEU A 194 -33.51 16.04 -30.50
N GLY A 195 -33.58 17.36 -30.65
CA GLY A 195 -32.44 18.25 -30.52
C GLY A 195 -31.85 18.24 -29.11
N GLY A 196 -32.70 18.14 -28.09
CA GLY A 196 -32.30 18.11 -26.68
C GLY A 196 -31.57 16.82 -26.34
N SER A 197 -32.14 15.69 -26.74
CA SER A 197 -31.50 14.38 -26.61
C SER A 197 -30.17 14.32 -27.35
N SER A 198 -30.11 14.84 -28.58
CA SER A 198 -28.87 14.85 -29.37
C SER A 198 -27.80 15.77 -28.76
N ALA A 199 -28.19 16.97 -28.32
CA ALA A 199 -27.26 17.92 -27.69
C ALA A 199 -26.72 17.40 -26.37
N LEU A 200 -27.56 16.75 -25.55
CA LEU A 200 -27.14 16.16 -24.28
C LEU A 200 -26.19 14.97 -24.51
N LEU A 201 -26.49 14.10 -25.46
CA LEU A 201 -25.61 12.99 -25.83
C LEU A 201 -24.25 13.47 -26.35
N LEU A 202 -24.24 14.52 -27.18
CA LEU A 202 -22.99 15.14 -27.63
C LEU A 202 -22.22 15.78 -26.47
N ALA A 203 -22.90 16.45 -25.55
CA ALA A 203 -22.27 17.05 -24.38
C ALA A 203 -21.61 15.97 -23.49
N ASP A 204 -22.26 14.83 -23.31
CA ASP A 204 -21.73 13.69 -22.54
C ASP A 204 -20.50 13.06 -23.21
N ILE A 205 -20.55 12.84 -24.54
CA ILE A 205 -19.38 12.35 -25.31
C ILE A 205 -18.21 13.32 -25.19
N VAL A 206 -18.45 14.62 -25.33
CA VAL A 206 -17.40 15.65 -25.24
C VAL A 206 -16.85 15.77 -23.82
N ALA A 207 -17.69 15.65 -22.79
CA ALA A 207 -17.26 15.72 -21.39
C ALA A 207 -16.31 14.58 -21.03
N ASN A 208 -16.53 13.39 -21.59
CA ASN A 208 -15.69 12.21 -21.37
C ASN A 208 -14.51 12.10 -22.35
N PHE A 209 -14.48 12.91 -23.41
CA PHE A 209 -13.46 12.84 -24.44
C PHE A 209 -12.11 13.38 -23.94
N HIS A 210 -11.09 12.52 -23.94
CA HIS A 210 -9.70 12.91 -23.74
C HIS A 210 -8.75 11.95 -24.45
N PHE A 211 -7.45 12.22 -24.37
CA PHE A 211 -6.41 11.35 -24.90
C PHE A 211 -5.70 10.66 -23.74
N LEU A 212 -5.53 9.34 -23.85
CA LEU A 212 -4.85 8.54 -22.84
C LEU A 212 -3.34 8.82 -22.83
N ARG A 213 -2.78 9.18 -24.00
CA ARG A 213 -1.34 9.36 -24.23
C ARG A 213 -1.06 10.63 -25.06
N PRO A 214 -1.36 11.83 -24.55
CA PRO A 214 -1.24 13.08 -25.30
C PRO A 214 0.19 13.39 -25.77
N GLU A 215 1.22 12.82 -25.15
CA GLU A 215 2.62 12.95 -25.54
C GLU A 215 2.91 12.47 -26.97
N TRP A 216 2.10 11.57 -27.53
CA TRP A 216 2.27 11.15 -28.93
C TRP A 216 2.10 12.29 -29.92
N PHE A 217 1.44 13.40 -29.56
CA PHE A 217 1.38 14.59 -30.43
C PHE A 217 2.76 15.19 -30.74
N TYR A 218 3.81 14.91 -29.95
CA TYR A 218 5.18 15.29 -30.31
C TYR A 218 5.66 14.63 -31.60
N ALA A 219 5.09 13.48 -32.00
CA ALA A 219 5.39 12.84 -33.28
C ALA A 219 4.98 13.70 -34.50
N LEU A 220 4.14 14.72 -34.32
CA LEU A 220 3.81 15.67 -35.40
C LEU A 220 4.97 16.60 -35.75
N ILE A 221 5.88 16.90 -34.81
CA ILE A 221 7.04 17.77 -35.05
C ILE A 221 7.95 17.19 -36.14
N PRO A 222 8.48 15.95 -36.01
CA PRO A 222 9.28 15.36 -37.08
C PRO A 222 8.47 15.13 -38.36
N ALA A 223 7.16 14.87 -38.27
CA ALA A 223 6.29 14.71 -39.44
C ALA A 223 6.22 15.98 -40.29
N VAL A 224 5.99 17.13 -39.66
CA VAL A 224 5.92 18.44 -40.34
C VAL A 224 7.30 18.84 -40.84
N LEU A 225 8.36 18.62 -40.05
CA LEU A 225 9.73 18.94 -40.46
C LEU A 225 10.17 18.10 -41.68
N LEU A 226 9.89 16.80 -41.67
CA LEU A 226 10.17 15.92 -42.81
C LEU A 226 9.35 16.33 -44.04
N PHE A 227 8.05 16.62 -43.86
CA PHE A 227 7.20 17.10 -44.94
C PHE A 227 7.74 18.40 -45.56
N ALA A 228 8.14 19.38 -44.73
CA ALA A 228 8.72 20.63 -45.18
C ALA A 228 10.04 20.42 -45.93
N LEU A 229 10.94 19.57 -45.39
CA LEU A 229 12.23 19.26 -46.01
C LEU A 229 12.06 18.52 -47.35
N LEU A 230 11.18 17.52 -47.42
CA LEU A 230 10.90 16.80 -48.65
C LEU A 230 10.23 17.69 -49.69
N ARG A 231 9.34 18.59 -49.28
CA ARG A 231 8.71 19.58 -50.16
C ARG A 231 9.73 20.60 -50.69
N TYR A 232 10.66 21.05 -49.83
CA TYR A 232 11.77 21.91 -50.23
C TYR A 232 12.70 21.22 -51.24
N ARG A 233 13.01 19.93 -51.05
CA ARG A 233 13.81 19.14 -52.00
C ARG A 233 13.11 18.87 -53.32
N GLN A 234 11.81 18.60 -53.31
CA GLN A 234 11.02 18.41 -54.55
C GLN A 234 10.94 19.69 -55.39
N SER A 235 10.90 20.86 -54.73
CA SER A 235 10.99 22.17 -55.40
C SER A 235 12.32 22.39 -56.14
N HIS A 236 13.33 21.55 -55.91
CA HIS A 236 14.69 21.69 -56.48
C HIS A 236 15.07 20.60 -57.50
N HIS A 237 14.14 19.76 -57.94
CA HIS A 237 14.30 18.89 -59.12
C HIS A 237 13.43 19.45 -60.25
N SER A 238 14.02 20.07 -61.27
CA SER A 238 14.92 19.41 -62.20
C SER A 238 16.34 19.99 -62.21
N ASN A 239 17.37 19.17 -61.99
CA ASN A 239 18.78 19.59 -62.19
C ASN A 239 19.02 20.19 -63.59
N TRP A 240 18.19 19.82 -64.57
CA TRP A 240 18.24 20.38 -65.93
C TRP A 240 17.76 21.83 -66.01
N GLU A 241 16.81 22.26 -65.17
CA GLU A 241 16.36 23.67 -65.11
C GLU A 241 17.43 24.61 -64.55
N LYS A 242 18.35 24.09 -63.72
CA LYS A 242 19.49 24.86 -63.21
C LYS A 242 20.67 24.90 -64.18
N ALA A 243 20.77 23.92 -65.08
CA ALA A 243 21.93 23.75 -65.97
C ALA A 243 21.65 24.15 -67.43
N ILE A 244 20.39 24.25 -67.84
CA ILE A 244 19.97 24.57 -69.21
C ILE A 244 19.20 25.89 -69.20
N ASP A 245 19.49 26.73 -70.20
CA ASP A 245 18.80 28.00 -70.44
C ASP A 245 17.27 27.78 -70.57
N PRO A 246 16.41 28.56 -69.87
CA PRO A 246 14.96 28.37 -69.86
C PRO A 246 14.31 28.28 -71.24
N HIS A 247 14.91 28.92 -72.26
CA HIS A 247 14.38 28.90 -73.63
C HIS A 247 14.64 27.57 -74.36
N LEU A 248 15.65 26.80 -73.96
CA LEU A 248 16.02 25.52 -74.58
C LEU A 248 15.32 24.32 -73.93
N LEU A 249 14.83 24.48 -72.70
CA LEU A 249 14.20 23.43 -71.90
C LEU A 249 13.05 22.67 -72.60
N PRO A 250 12.09 23.35 -73.28
CA PRO A 250 10.95 22.68 -73.91
C PRO A 250 11.31 21.85 -75.13
N HIS A 251 12.50 22.08 -75.72
CA HIS A 251 12.96 21.44 -76.94
C HIS A 251 13.93 20.28 -76.68
N ILE A 252 14.48 20.21 -75.46
CA ILE A 252 15.43 19.16 -75.02
C ILE A 252 14.72 18.09 -74.20
N LEU A 253 13.63 18.45 -73.49
CA LEU A 253 12.86 17.51 -72.69
C LEU A 253 11.83 16.76 -73.56
N ASP A 254 11.95 15.44 -73.55
CA ASP A 254 11.01 14.55 -74.22
C ASP A 254 9.68 14.51 -73.42
N ASN A 255 8.60 15.06 -73.98
CA ASN A 255 7.28 15.35 -73.36
C ASN A 255 7.22 16.51 -72.33
N PRO A 256 7.15 17.78 -72.77
CA PRO A 256 6.92 18.93 -71.89
C PRO A 256 5.54 18.97 -71.21
N ASP A 257 4.54 18.24 -71.73
CA ASP A 257 3.13 18.28 -71.26
C ASP A 257 2.74 17.20 -70.23
N LYS A 258 3.70 16.43 -69.69
CA LYS A 258 3.36 15.49 -68.62
C LYS A 258 3.07 16.26 -67.33
N VAL A 259 1.77 16.45 -67.07
CA VAL A 259 1.17 16.89 -65.81
C VAL A 259 2.01 16.37 -64.64
N VAL A 260 2.64 17.31 -63.91
CA VAL A 260 3.45 17.01 -62.72
C VAL A 260 2.68 16.05 -61.83
N SER A 261 3.20 14.84 -61.66
CA SER A 261 2.62 13.84 -60.76
C SER A 261 2.44 14.48 -59.39
N LYS A 262 1.19 14.59 -58.90
CA LYS A 262 0.91 15.12 -57.56
C LYS A 262 1.72 14.31 -56.55
N SER A 263 2.54 15.00 -55.78
CA SER A 263 3.43 14.38 -54.80
C SER A 263 2.63 13.64 -53.72
N PRO A 264 3.03 12.42 -53.30
CA PRO A 264 2.41 11.70 -52.19
C PRO A 264 2.51 12.41 -50.84
N LEU A 265 3.35 13.44 -50.72
CA LEU A 265 3.74 14.00 -49.42
C LEU A 265 2.55 14.44 -48.57
N SER A 266 1.51 15.02 -49.18
CA SER A 266 0.31 15.43 -48.43
C SER A 266 -0.49 14.24 -47.92
N LEU A 267 -0.55 13.14 -48.69
CA LEU A 267 -1.19 11.90 -48.25
C LEU A 267 -0.40 11.26 -47.11
N LEU A 268 0.93 11.28 -47.18
CA LEU A 268 1.81 10.76 -46.13
C LEU A 268 1.68 11.58 -44.84
N LEU A 269 1.60 12.91 -44.94
CA LEU A 269 1.38 13.78 -43.77
C LEU A 269 0.02 13.51 -43.12
N VAL A 270 -1.04 13.35 -43.92
CA VAL A 270 -2.38 13.00 -43.41
C VAL A 270 -2.38 11.61 -42.76
N ALA A 271 -1.71 10.63 -43.36
CA ALA A 271 -1.57 9.29 -42.78
C ALA A 271 -0.81 9.34 -41.44
N TRP A 272 0.27 10.12 -41.35
CA TRP A 272 1.03 10.28 -40.11
C TRP A 272 0.20 11.00 -39.04
N LEU A 273 -0.54 12.05 -39.40
CA LEU A 273 -1.45 12.74 -38.49
C LEU A 273 -2.49 11.75 -37.92
N LEU A 274 -3.14 10.96 -38.77
CA LEU A 274 -4.13 9.97 -38.36
C LEU A 274 -3.53 8.88 -37.46
N ALA A 275 -2.34 8.37 -37.79
CA ALA A 275 -1.62 7.41 -36.95
C ALA A 275 -1.26 8.02 -35.58
N THR A 276 -0.85 9.28 -35.56
CA THR A 276 -0.51 9.98 -34.30
C THR A 276 -1.73 10.11 -33.40
N ILE A 277 -2.87 10.51 -33.97
CA ILE A 277 -4.14 10.59 -33.22
C ILE A 277 -4.57 9.20 -32.75
N ALA A 278 -4.40 8.15 -33.57
CA ALA A 278 -4.73 6.78 -33.20
C ALA A 278 -3.91 6.30 -31.98
N VAL A 279 -2.60 6.55 -31.97
CA VAL A 279 -1.70 6.11 -30.89
C VAL A 279 -1.81 7.01 -29.64
N ALA A 280 -2.19 8.28 -29.80
CA ALA A 280 -2.51 9.15 -28.67
C ALA A 280 -3.71 8.63 -27.84
N GLY A 281 -4.47 7.67 -28.38
CA GLY A 281 -5.51 6.94 -27.66
C GLY A 281 -6.70 7.82 -27.28
N PRO A 282 -7.50 8.29 -28.25
CA PRO A 282 -8.75 8.97 -27.95
C PRO A 282 -9.69 8.02 -27.22
N VAL A 283 -10.22 8.48 -26.10
CA VAL A 283 -11.13 7.75 -25.23
C VAL A 283 -12.32 8.64 -24.90
N TRP A 284 -13.51 8.04 -24.87
CA TRP A 284 -14.76 8.68 -24.44
C TRP A 284 -15.72 7.70 -23.76
N ARG A 285 -15.25 6.47 -23.49
CA ARG A 285 -16.01 5.39 -22.86
C ARG A 285 -15.21 4.79 -21.73
N GLN A 286 -15.83 4.68 -20.57
CA GLN A 286 -15.30 4.03 -19.38
C GLN A 286 -15.94 2.64 -19.26
N THR A 287 -15.15 1.62 -18.92
CA THR A 287 -15.62 0.25 -18.66
C THR A 287 -15.16 -0.18 -17.28
N SER A 288 -16.11 -0.57 -16.42
CA SER A 288 -15.79 -1.21 -15.14
C SER A 288 -15.31 -2.63 -15.41
N GLN A 289 -14.12 -2.94 -14.90
CA GLN A 289 -13.58 -4.29 -14.93
C GLN A 289 -13.57 -4.81 -13.49
N PRO A 290 -14.37 -5.85 -13.16
CA PRO A 290 -14.38 -6.40 -11.81
C PRO A 290 -13.03 -7.02 -11.52
N VAL A 291 -12.34 -6.54 -10.48
CA VAL A 291 -11.13 -7.18 -9.96
C VAL A 291 -11.59 -8.31 -9.05
N HIS A 292 -11.34 -9.54 -9.48
CA HIS A 292 -11.58 -10.72 -8.67
C HIS A 292 -10.39 -10.92 -7.73
N GLU A 293 -10.59 -10.72 -6.43
CA GLU A 293 -9.61 -11.15 -5.42
C GLU A 293 -9.90 -12.61 -5.04
N ARG A 294 -8.85 -13.45 -5.01
CA ARG A 294 -8.93 -14.83 -4.52
C ARG A 294 -9.14 -14.82 -3.00
N GLU A 295 -10.18 -15.49 -2.50
CA GLU A 295 -10.42 -15.69 -1.06
C GLU A 295 -9.45 -16.75 -0.47
N ASP A 296 -8.13 -16.51 -0.57
CA ASP A 296 -7.14 -17.33 0.12
C ASP A 296 -6.79 -16.70 1.47
N ALA A 297 -7.59 -17.00 2.50
CA ALA A 297 -7.38 -16.51 3.85
C ALA A 297 -6.56 -17.51 4.70
N LEU A 298 -5.43 -17.06 5.23
CA LEU A 298 -4.54 -17.85 6.09
C LEU A 298 -4.43 -17.20 7.48
N VAL A 299 -4.68 -17.97 8.54
CA VAL A 299 -4.35 -17.57 9.90
C VAL A 299 -3.16 -18.40 10.37
N VAL A 300 -2.04 -17.73 10.67
CA VAL A 300 -0.88 -18.37 11.28
C VAL A 300 -0.97 -18.24 12.80
N ILE A 301 -0.89 -19.37 13.49
CA ILE A 301 -0.79 -19.45 14.95
C ILE A 301 0.66 -19.78 15.30
N PHE A 302 1.33 -18.86 15.97
CA PHE A 302 2.75 -18.92 16.25
C PHE A 302 3.00 -19.09 17.76
N ASP A 303 3.78 -20.12 18.10
CA ASP A 303 4.08 -20.49 19.47
C ASP A 303 5.20 -19.61 20.08
N LEU A 304 4.90 -18.99 21.24
CA LEU A 304 5.84 -18.19 22.04
C LEU A 304 6.10 -18.80 23.42
N THR A 305 5.93 -20.10 23.59
CA THR A 305 6.29 -20.82 24.82
C THR A 305 7.82 -20.81 25.07
N ARG A 306 8.23 -21.02 26.33
CA ARG A 306 9.65 -21.12 26.68
C ARG A 306 10.35 -22.31 26.03
N SER A 307 9.64 -23.38 25.66
CA SER A 307 10.22 -24.53 24.95
C SER A 307 10.74 -24.16 23.56
N MET A 308 10.22 -23.08 22.96
CA MET A 308 10.74 -22.52 21.71
C MET A 308 12.12 -21.86 21.86
N LEU A 309 12.63 -21.64 23.09
CA LEU A 309 14.01 -21.21 23.33
C LEU A 309 15.00 -22.39 23.47
N ALA A 310 14.58 -23.62 23.13
CA ALA A 310 15.47 -24.77 23.08
C ALA A 310 16.49 -24.67 21.93
N THR A 311 17.71 -25.11 22.18
CA THR A 311 18.85 -24.99 21.25
C THR A 311 19.16 -26.26 20.44
N ASP A 312 18.21 -27.19 20.32
CA ASP A 312 18.37 -28.39 19.46
C ASP A 312 18.32 -28.06 17.97
N VAL A 313 17.78 -26.89 17.61
CA VAL A 313 17.92 -26.29 16.28
C VAL A 313 18.67 -24.98 16.43
N LYS A 314 19.84 -24.83 15.80
CA LYS A 314 20.67 -23.63 15.94
C LYS A 314 20.09 -22.42 15.18
N PRO A 315 20.09 -21.19 15.74
CA PRO A 315 20.56 -20.85 17.08
C PRO A 315 19.61 -21.33 18.20
N ASP A 316 18.30 -21.11 18.02
CA ASP A 316 17.23 -21.73 18.81
C ASP A 316 16.00 -21.97 17.91
N ARG A 317 15.02 -22.73 18.43
CA ARG A 317 13.76 -23.04 17.72
C ARG A 317 12.98 -21.78 17.32
N LEU A 318 12.88 -20.79 18.20
CA LEU A 318 12.10 -19.57 18.00
C LEU A 318 12.66 -18.72 16.85
N VAL A 319 13.97 -18.46 16.84
CA VAL A 319 14.65 -17.69 15.78
C VAL A 319 14.49 -18.40 14.44
N ARG A 320 14.57 -19.74 14.43
CA ARG A 320 14.34 -20.52 13.21
C ARG A 320 12.89 -20.46 12.75
N ALA A 321 11.94 -20.57 13.67
CA ALA A 321 10.52 -20.46 13.38
C ALA A 321 10.15 -19.06 12.86
N LYS A 322 10.74 -18.00 13.43
CA LYS A 322 10.58 -16.61 12.96
C LYS A 322 11.06 -16.44 11.52
N ARG A 323 12.25 -16.96 11.21
CA ARG A 323 12.77 -16.93 9.83
C ARG A 323 11.84 -17.65 8.87
N LYS A 324 11.39 -18.85 9.25
CA LYS A 324 10.45 -19.63 8.43
C LYS A 324 9.11 -18.92 8.22
N LEU A 325 8.65 -18.18 9.23
CA LEU A 325 7.45 -17.36 9.14
C LEU A 325 7.63 -16.19 8.17
N ILE A 326 8.80 -15.54 8.15
CA ILE A 326 9.14 -14.51 7.17
C ILE A 326 9.16 -15.11 5.76
N ASP A 327 9.83 -16.26 5.58
CA ASP A 327 9.86 -16.97 4.29
C ASP A 327 8.43 -17.30 3.79
N LEU A 328 7.53 -17.71 4.68
CA LEU A 328 6.11 -17.93 4.36
C LEU A 328 5.40 -16.66 3.89
N LEU A 329 5.66 -15.52 4.56
CA LEU A 329 5.03 -14.23 4.23
C LEU A 329 5.55 -13.67 2.90
N GLU A 330 6.81 -13.91 2.56
CA GLU A 330 7.40 -13.53 1.27
C GLU A 330 6.86 -14.39 0.11
N LEU A 331 6.60 -15.68 0.35
CA LEU A 331 6.03 -16.58 -0.66
C LEU A 331 4.57 -16.27 -1.00
N ARG A 332 3.84 -15.59 -0.11
CA ARG A 332 2.42 -15.23 -0.32
C ARG A 332 2.29 -13.87 -0.99
N GLU A 333 2.33 -13.87 -2.32
CA GLU A 333 2.03 -12.67 -3.14
C GLU A 333 0.52 -12.36 -3.21
N GLU A 334 -0.35 -13.37 -3.00
CA GLU A 334 -1.81 -13.23 -3.06
C GLU A 334 -2.50 -13.77 -1.79
N GLY A 335 -3.64 -13.17 -1.44
CA GLY A 335 -4.48 -13.56 -0.31
C GLY A 335 -4.25 -12.76 0.97
N VAL A 336 -5.11 -12.95 1.96
CA VAL A 336 -5.03 -12.25 3.26
C VAL A 336 -4.43 -13.18 4.31
N THR A 337 -3.54 -12.63 5.14
CA THR A 337 -2.85 -13.35 6.21
C THR A 337 -3.10 -12.67 7.55
N ALA A 338 -3.37 -13.46 8.58
CA ALA A 338 -3.42 -13.02 9.97
C ALA A 338 -2.35 -13.74 10.78
N LEU A 339 -1.87 -13.07 11.84
CA LEU A 339 -0.88 -13.63 12.76
C LEU A 339 -1.43 -13.59 14.19
N ILE A 340 -1.53 -14.77 14.80
CA ILE A 340 -1.87 -14.97 16.20
C ILE A 340 -0.66 -15.55 16.90
N VAL A 341 -0.35 -15.06 18.09
CA VAL A 341 0.67 -15.65 18.96
C VAL A 341 0.01 -16.28 20.18
N PHE A 342 0.58 -17.36 20.70
CA PHE A 342 0.07 -18.00 21.91
C PHE A 342 1.19 -18.48 22.85
N ALA A 343 0.88 -18.46 24.15
CA ALA A 343 1.61 -19.13 25.22
C ALA A 343 0.57 -19.60 26.24
N GLY A 344 0.55 -19.07 27.48
CA GLY A 344 -0.55 -19.31 28.43
C GLY A 344 -1.85 -18.64 28.01
N ASP A 345 -1.76 -17.64 27.15
CA ASP A 345 -2.89 -16.98 26.51
C ASP A 345 -2.60 -16.73 25.01
N ALA A 346 -3.63 -16.41 24.23
CA ALA A 346 -3.55 -16.14 22.80
C ALA A 346 -3.91 -14.69 22.46
N HIS A 347 -3.13 -14.07 21.56
CA HIS A 347 -3.32 -12.69 21.14
C HIS A 347 -3.16 -12.52 19.63
N VAL A 348 -3.94 -11.59 19.07
CA VAL A 348 -3.87 -11.23 17.64
C VAL A 348 -2.79 -10.16 17.46
N VAL A 349 -1.72 -10.53 16.76
CA VAL A 349 -0.65 -9.59 16.35
C VAL A 349 -1.22 -8.72 15.23
N SER A 350 -1.68 -9.36 14.16
CA SER A 350 -2.32 -8.72 13.01
C SER A 350 -3.63 -9.44 12.64
N PRO A 351 -4.72 -8.70 12.39
CA PRO A 351 -5.92 -9.26 11.75
C PRO A 351 -5.62 -9.66 10.30
N LEU A 352 -6.62 -10.21 9.60
CA LEU A 352 -6.50 -10.56 8.18
C LEU A 352 -6.16 -9.31 7.35
N THR A 353 -5.00 -9.33 6.71
CA THR A 353 -4.50 -8.26 5.82
C THR A 353 -3.67 -8.84 4.69
N ASP A 354 -3.66 -8.16 3.57
CA ASP A 354 -2.78 -8.37 2.41
C ASP A 354 -1.38 -7.76 2.63
N ASP A 355 -1.18 -6.92 3.65
CA ASP A 355 0.11 -6.29 3.96
C ASP A 355 1.02 -7.21 4.78
N THR A 356 1.64 -8.16 4.09
CA THR A 356 2.61 -9.10 4.69
C THR A 356 3.87 -8.40 5.20
N LYS A 357 4.23 -7.24 4.65
CA LYS A 357 5.41 -6.46 5.07
C LYS A 357 5.22 -5.88 6.47
N THR A 358 4.02 -5.39 6.78
CA THR A 358 3.68 -4.91 8.12
C THR A 358 3.72 -6.05 9.15
N ILE A 359 3.24 -7.26 8.79
CA ILE A 359 3.36 -8.43 9.66
C ILE A 359 4.84 -8.78 9.88
N ALA A 360 5.64 -8.81 8.80
CA ALA A 360 7.07 -9.15 8.86
C ALA A 360 7.85 -8.19 9.76
N ALA A 361 7.51 -6.90 9.77
CA ALA A 361 8.12 -5.90 10.65
C ALA A 361 7.87 -6.16 12.16
N MET A 362 6.79 -6.86 12.52
CA MET A 362 6.47 -7.19 13.92
C MET A 362 7.14 -8.48 14.41
N ILE A 363 7.56 -9.38 13.52
CA ILE A 363 8.13 -10.69 13.86
C ILE A 363 9.40 -10.60 14.75
N PRO A 364 10.36 -9.69 14.49
CA PRO A 364 11.57 -9.60 15.31
C PRO A 364 11.27 -9.39 16.80
N ALA A 365 10.23 -8.62 17.13
CA ALA A 365 9.83 -8.30 18.50
C ALA A 365 9.14 -9.46 19.26
N LEU A 366 8.70 -10.50 18.56
CA LEU A 366 7.97 -11.61 19.18
C LEU A 366 8.90 -12.44 20.08
N SER A 367 8.62 -12.51 21.37
CA SER A 367 9.40 -13.30 22.33
C SER A 367 8.47 -13.83 23.41
N PRO A 368 8.84 -14.90 24.15
CA PRO A 368 8.02 -15.40 25.24
C PRO A 368 7.64 -14.32 26.27
N ASP A 369 8.52 -13.34 26.49
CA ASP A 369 8.32 -12.24 27.44
C ASP A 369 7.27 -11.20 27.01
N ILE A 370 6.82 -11.23 25.75
CA ILE A 370 5.78 -10.32 25.26
C ILE A 370 4.37 -10.75 25.70
N VAL A 371 4.17 -12.05 25.97
CA VAL A 371 2.87 -12.60 26.35
C VAL A 371 2.72 -12.51 27.88
N PRO A 372 1.64 -11.90 28.40
CA PRO A 372 1.49 -11.67 29.85
C PRO A 372 1.38 -12.95 30.69
N ALA A 373 0.86 -14.02 30.11
CA ALA A 373 0.63 -15.29 30.80
C ALA A 373 1.56 -16.38 30.23
N PRO A 374 2.47 -16.93 31.05
CA PRO A 374 3.23 -18.12 30.65
C PRO A 374 2.33 -19.36 30.64
N GLY A 375 2.69 -20.37 29.86
CA GLY A 375 1.91 -21.60 29.68
C GLY A 375 1.81 -22.00 28.21
N SER A 376 0.98 -23.00 27.89
CA SER A 376 0.77 -23.50 26.51
C SER A 376 -0.69 -23.87 26.26
N ALA A 377 -1.49 -22.90 25.83
CA ALA A 377 -2.92 -23.02 25.55
C ALA A 377 -3.22 -22.71 24.08
N LEU A 378 -3.40 -23.75 23.27
CA LEU A 378 -3.69 -23.62 21.84
C LEU A 378 -5.19 -23.38 21.56
N ALA A 379 -6.08 -23.91 22.40
CA ALA A 379 -7.52 -23.81 22.21
C ALA A 379 -8.02 -22.35 22.11
N PRO A 380 -7.57 -21.39 22.94
CA PRO A 380 -7.92 -19.97 22.78
C PRO A 380 -7.43 -19.36 21.46
N ALA A 381 -6.28 -19.81 20.95
CA ALA A 381 -5.74 -19.34 19.67
C ALA A 381 -6.59 -19.82 18.48
N LEU A 382 -7.03 -21.08 18.53
CA LEU A 382 -7.95 -21.65 17.53
C LEU A 382 -9.30 -20.93 17.51
N LEU A 383 -9.86 -20.57 18.67
CA LEU A 383 -11.09 -19.78 18.73
C LEU A 383 -10.91 -18.39 18.11
N LYS A 384 -9.80 -17.70 18.44
CA LYS A 384 -9.48 -16.40 17.83
C LYS A 384 -9.30 -16.49 16.32
N ALA A 385 -8.71 -17.57 15.81
CA ALA A 385 -8.61 -17.80 14.37
C ALA A 385 -10.00 -17.88 13.71
N VAL A 386 -10.93 -18.62 14.34
CA VAL A 386 -12.34 -18.71 13.87
C VAL A 386 -13.02 -17.34 13.91
N ASP A 387 -12.81 -16.55 14.97
CA ASP A 387 -13.38 -15.20 15.09
C ASP A 387 -12.84 -14.28 13.98
N LEU A 388 -11.53 -14.32 13.70
CA LEU A 388 -10.93 -13.54 12.61
C LEU A 388 -11.52 -13.87 11.24
N PHE A 389 -11.77 -15.14 10.93
CA PHE A 389 -12.44 -15.52 9.67
C PHE A 389 -13.89 -15.01 9.60
N ARG A 390 -14.62 -15.06 10.72
CA ARG A 390 -16.01 -14.56 10.79
C ARG A 390 -16.06 -13.04 10.62
N ASP A 391 -15.19 -12.32 11.32
CA ASP A 391 -15.10 -10.86 11.27
C ASP A 391 -14.60 -10.38 9.90
N GLY A 392 -13.70 -11.14 9.27
CA GLY A 392 -13.21 -10.91 7.91
C GLY A 392 -14.21 -11.24 6.80
N GLY A 393 -15.39 -11.81 7.14
CA GLY A 393 -16.42 -12.19 6.17
C GLY A 393 -16.05 -13.38 5.27
N THR A 394 -14.98 -14.11 5.60
CA THR A 394 -14.51 -15.27 4.82
C THR A 394 -15.20 -16.54 5.30
N ALA A 395 -15.96 -17.19 4.40
CA ALA A 395 -16.70 -18.42 4.73
C ALA A 395 -15.80 -19.66 4.90
N SER A 396 -14.59 -19.60 4.36
CA SER A 396 -13.58 -20.65 4.41
C SER A 396 -12.18 -20.06 4.46
N GLY A 397 -11.22 -20.80 5.03
CA GLY A 397 -9.84 -20.35 5.18
C GLY A 397 -8.95 -21.47 5.70
N ARG A 398 -7.67 -21.18 5.98
CA ARG A 398 -6.69 -22.18 6.43
C ARG A 398 -6.00 -21.73 7.71
N ILE A 399 -5.75 -22.67 8.61
CA ILE A 399 -4.99 -22.40 9.83
C ILE A 399 -3.66 -23.15 9.75
N LEU A 400 -2.55 -22.43 9.95
CA LEU A 400 -1.22 -23.03 10.08
C LEU A 400 -0.72 -22.79 11.50
N ILE A 401 -0.42 -23.87 12.23
CA ILE A 401 0.19 -23.79 13.56
C ILE A 401 1.69 -24.07 13.42
N ILE A 402 2.52 -23.19 13.97
CA ILE A 402 3.97 -23.38 14.11
C ILE A 402 4.26 -23.52 15.60
N THR A 403 4.55 -24.75 16.05
CA THR A 403 4.68 -25.10 17.48
C THR A 403 5.60 -26.30 17.68
N ASP A 404 6.10 -26.53 18.88
CA ASP A 404 6.83 -27.74 19.23
C ASP A 404 5.97 -28.80 19.94
N GLU A 405 4.87 -28.40 20.60
CA GLU A 405 3.97 -29.29 21.34
C GLU A 405 2.51 -28.80 21.43
N ILE A 406 1.59 -29.70 21.79
CA ILE A 406 0.20 -29.35 22.11
C ILE A 406 -0.14 -29.99 23.46
N ARG A 407 -0.39 -29.16 24.49
CA ARG A 407 -0.69 -29.65 25.85
C ARG A 407 -2.17 -29.78 26.13
N ASP A 408 -2.98 -28.85 25.64
CA ASP A 408 -4.44 -28.82 25.83
C ASP A 408 -5.19 -29.64 24.76
N VAL A 409 -4.68 -30.84 24.48
CA VAL A 409 -5.09 -31.72 23.36
C VAL A 409 -6.60 -31.88 23.26
N VAL A 410 -7.30 -32.13 24.38
CA VAL A 410 -8.76 -32.38 24.37
C VAL A 410 -9.56 -31.13 23.94
N ALA A 411 -9.19 -29.95 24.45
CA ALA A 411 -9.88 -28.71 24.13
C ALA A 411 -9.60 -28.29 22.68
N SER A 412 -8.33 -28.36 22.27
CA SER A 412 -7.87 -28.05 20.92
C SER A 412 -8.48 -29.00 19.88
N GLN A 413 -8.54 -30.31 20.16
CA GLN A 413 -9.16 -31.30 19.26
C GLN A 413 -10.67 -31.07 19.10
N ARG A 414 -11.38 -30.65 20.17
CA ARG A 414 -12.82 -30.35 20.07
C ARG A 414 -13.08 -29.22 19.08
N ILE A 415 -12.36 -28.11 19.21
CA ILE A 415 -12.51 -26.93 18.34
C ILE A 415 -12.08 -27.27 16.91
N ALA A 416 -10.92 -27.91 16.75
CA ALA A 416 -10.42 -28.30 15.44
C ALA A 416 -11.39 -29.25 14.71
N ARG A 417 -12.03 -30.19 15.42
CA ARG A 417 -13.01 -31.11 14.84
C ARG A 417 -14.30 -30.42 14.41
N GLU A 418 -14.74 -29.42 15.17
CA GLU A 418 -15.95 -28.65 14.88
C GLU A 418 -15.81 -27.87 13.58
N PHE A 419 -14.63 -27.27 13.33
CA PHE A 419 -14.41 -26.39 12.18
C PHE A 419 -13.59 -27.00 11.03
N ARG A 420 -13.19 -28.27 11.11
CA ARG A 420 -12.29 -28.93 10.13
C ARG A 420 -12.65 -28.79 8.65
N TYR A 421 -13.93 -28.59 8.32
CA TYR A 421 -14.40 -28.45 6.94
C TYR A 421 -14.36 -27.01 6.44
N ALA A 422 -14.47 -26.03 7.34
CA ALA A 422 -14.41 -24.61 7.01
C ALA A 422 -12.97 -24.07 7.14
N TYR A 423 -12.26 -24.55 8.16
CA TYR A 423 -10.90 -24.11 8.53
C TYR A 423 -10.01 -25.32 8.85
N PRO A 424 -9.50 -26.05 7.84
CA PRO A 424 -8.51 -27.10 8.06
C PRO A 424 -7.26 -26.57 8.78
N VAL A 425 -6.77 -27.33 9.76
CA VAL A 425 -5.63 -26.94 10.60
C VAL A 425 -4.40 -27.78 10.28
N SER A 426 -3.43 -27.17 9.61
CA SER A 426 -2.11 -27.75 9.36
C SER A 426 -1.14 -27.42 10.48
N VAL A 427 -0.20 -28.33 10.76
CA VAL A 427 0.79 -28.19 11.85
C VAL A 427 2.19 -28.34 11.30
N MET A 428 3.02 -27.34 11.55
CA MET A 428 4.47 -27.38 11.36
C MET A 428 5.14 -27.54 12.71
N SER A 429 5.87 -28.65 12.91
CA SER A 429 6.60 -28.85 14.15
C SER A 429 8.01 -28.27 14.11
N VAL A 430 8.40 -27.55 15.16
CA VAL A 430 9.74 -26.97 15.32
C VAL A 430 10.49 -27.72 16.41
N GLY A 431 11.63 -28.32 16.07
CA GLY A 431 12.49 -29.04 17.02
C GLY A 431 12.67 -30.52 16.67
N THR A 432 13.44 -31.20 17.51
CA THR A 432 13.86 -32.59 17.33
C THR A 432 13.18 -33.53 18.34
N LYS A 433 13.22 -34.83 18.06
CA LYS A 433 12.73 -35.88 18.98
C LYS A 433 13.61 -36.02 20.22
N GLU A 434 14.89 -35.70 20.10
CA GLU A 434 15.87 -35.78 21.18
C GLU A 434 15.73 -34.59 22.15
N GLY A 435 15.34 -33.44 21.61
CA GLY A 435 15.17 -32.20 22.36
C GLY A 435 16.49 -31.49 22.64
N GLY A 436 16.42 -30.27 23.17
CA GLY A 436 17.58 -29.47 23.54
C GLY A 436 17.33 -28.70 24.82
N PRO A 437 18.37 -28.27 25.53
CA PRO A 437 18.20 -27.46 26.74
C PRO A 437 17.62 -26.08 26.39
N VAL A 438 16.81 -25.54 27.29
CA VAL A 438 16.18 -24.22 27.14
C VAL A 438 17.06 -23.16 27.83
N ALA A 439 17.48 -22.13 27.10
CA ALA A 439 18.27 -21.03 27.66
C ALA A 439 17.44 -20.19 28.64
N LEU A 440 18.04 -19.77 29.76
CA LEU A 440 17.37 -18.94 30.78
C LEU A 440 17.11 -17.51 30.29
N VAL A 441 18.04 -16.97 29.50
CA VAL A 441 17.96 -15.63 28.90
C VAL A 441 18.05 -15.76 27.39
N ASN A 442 17.08 -15.18 26.70
CA ASN A 442 17.03 -15.20 25.23
C ASN A 442 18.30 -14.56 24.64
N GLY A 443 18.93 -15.24 23.68
CA GLY A 443 20.16 -14.77 23.03
C GLY A 443 21.45 -14.82 23.87
N ARG A 444 21.42 -15.33 25.11
CA ARG A 444 22.61 -15.52 25.96
C ARG A 444 22.68 -16.94 26.53
N PRO A 445 23.24 -17.91 25.78
CA PRO A 445 23.37 -19.30 26.24
C PRO A 445 24.23 -19.43 27.51
N ASP A 446 25.19 -18.53 27.70
CA ASP A 446 26.11 -18.53 28.84
C ASP A 446 25.44 -18.11 30.16
N ALA A 447 24.24 -17.52 30.10
CA ALA A 447 23.46 -17.13 31.28
C ALA A 447 22.81 -18.33 32.00
N GLY A 448 23.03 -19.55 31.53
CA GLY A 448 22.55 -20.80 32.11
C GLY A 448 21.27 -21.32 31.46
N TYR A 449 20.87 -22.53 31.86
CA TYR A 449 19.71 -23.23 31.34
C TYR A 449 18.56 -23.30 32.35
N LEU A 450 17.33 -23.36 31.84
CA LEU A 450 16.14 -23.52 32.64
C LEU A 450 16.15 -24.89 33.34
N LYS A 451 15.89 -24.89 34.65
CA LYS A 451 15.91 -26.07 35.52
C LYS A 451 14.53 -26.32 36.14
N ASP A 452 14.18 -27.58 36.32
CA ASP A 452 12.96 -28.00 37.01
C ASP A 452 13.07 -27.75 38.53
N ALA A 453 11.96 -27.95 39.26
CA ALA A 453 11.92 -27.83 40.72
C ALA A 453 12.86 -28.81 41.48
N ARG A 454 13.46 -29.78 40.77
CA ARG A 454 14.42 -30.76 41.29
C ARG A 454 15.86 -30.42 40.90
N GLY A 455 16.09 -29.31 40.20
CA GLY A 455 17.40 -28.83 39.76
C GLY A 455 17.93 -29.47 38.46
N ASN A 456 17.14 -30.29 37.76
CA ASN A 456 17.53 -30.90 36.49
C ASN A 456 17.26 -29.94 35.33
N MET A 457 18.10 -29.98 34.29
CA MET A 457 17.86 -29.20 33.06
C MET A 457 16.61 -29.69 32.36
N VAL A 458 15.78 -28.76 31.89
CA VAL A 458 14.56 -29.10 31.15
C VAL A 458 14.86 -29.21 29.66
N ILE A 459 14.47 -30.35 29.06
CA ILE A 459 14.77 -30.70 27.67
C ILE A 459 13.46 -31.05 26.95
N PRO A 460 12.76 -30.09 26.32
CA PRO A 460 11.52 -30.33 25.59
C PRO A 460 11.75 -31.19 24.35
N LYS A 461 10.88 -32.19 24.15
CA LYS A 461 10.94 -33.13 23.03
C LYS A 461 9.71 -33.00 22.15
N VAL A 462 9.91 -32.99 20.84
CA VAL A 462 8.80 -32.93 19.88
C VAL A 462 8.20 -34.33 19.68
N ASN A 463 6.90 -34.47 20.00
CA ASN A 463 6.14 -35.69 19.71
C ASN A 463 5.46 -35.58 18.34
N ALA A 464 6.21 -35.91 17.28
CA ALA A 464 5.73 -35.87 15.90
C ALA A 464 4.44 -36.70 15.67
N SER A 465 4.29 -37.85 16.34
CA SER A 465 3.07 -38.66 16.23
C SER A 465 1.84 -37.93 16.75
N SER A 466 1.93 -37.30 17.92
CA SER A 466 0.80 -36.58 18.52
C SER A 466 0.38 -35.37 17.68
N LEU A 467 1.35 -34.63 17.13
CA LEU A 467 1.07 -33.47 16.27
C LEU A 467 0.47 -33.90 14.93
N LYS A 468 0.94 -35.02 14.38
CA LYS A 468 0.36 -35.62 13.18
C LYS A 468 -1.08 -36.06 13.39
N ASP A 469 -1.34 -36.82 14.47
CA ASP A 469 -2.69 -37.28 14.81
C ASP A 469 -3.65 -36.10 15.00
N PHE A 470 -3.17 -34.99 15.58
CA PHE A 470 -3.94 -33.76 15.71
C PHE A 470 -4.26 -33.12 14.35
N ALA A 471 -3.27 -32.95 13.47
CA ALA A 471 -3.46 -32.35 12.15
C ALA A 471 -4.42 -33.18 11.27
N ASP A 472 -4.26 -34.51 11.28
CA ASP A 472 -5.12 -35.45 10.55
C ASP A 472 -6.58 -35.36 11.05
N LEU A 473 -6.79 -35.25 12.38
CA LEU A 473 -8.12 -35.06 12.97
C LEU A 473 -8.75 -33.72 12.58
N ALA A 474 -7.93 -32.68 12.47
CA ALA A 474 -8.33 -31.32 12.11
C ALA A 474 -8.53 -31.09 10.60
N GLY A 475 -8.34 -32.13 9.78
CA GLY A 475 -8.48 -32.03 8.32
C GLY A 475 -7.32 -31.32 7.61
N GLY A 476 -6.21 -31.04 8.31
CA GLY A 476 -5.02 -30.42 7.74
C GLY A 476 -3.90 -31.42 7.47
N ARG A 477 -2.66 -30.92 7.40
CA ARG A 477 -1.45 -31.69 7.14
C ARG A 477 -0.41 -31.46 8.22
N TYR A 478 0.46 -32.44 8.42
CA TYR A 478 1.59 -32.33 9.33
C TYR A 478 2.91 -32.39 8.56
N SER A 479 3.83 -31.48 8.86
CA SER A 479 5.22 -31.55 8.38
C SER A 479 6.18 -31.11 9.49
N PRO A 480 7.33 -31.79 9.69
CA PRO A 480 8.43 -31.20 10.42
C PRO A 480 8.98 -30.00 9.63
N MET A 481 9.51 -29.00 10.35
CA MET A 481 10.18 -27.87 9.73
C MET A 481 11.46 -28.33 9.02
N THR A 482 11.58 -27.96 7.76
CA THR A 482 12.76 -28.24 6.92
C THR A 482 13.50 -26.95 6.59
N LEU A 483 14.78 -27.08 6.21
CA LEU A 483 15.60 -25.95 5.78
C LEU A 483 15.21 -25.42 4.39
N THR A 484 14.49 -26.22 3.59
CA THR A 484 13.98 -25.88 2.26
C THR A 484 12.51 -25.46 2.34
N GLU A 485 11.93 -24.96 1.25
CA GLU A 485 10.51 -24.55 1.17
C GLU A 485 9.55 -25.72 0.88
N GLU A 486 10.04 -26.96 0.83
CA GLU A 486 9.24 -28.14 0.49
C GLU A 486 8.10 -28.39 1.50
N ASP A 487 8.36 -28.15 2.78
CA ASP A 487 7.37 -28.21 3.85
C ASP A 487 6.26 -27.18 3.69
N LEU A 488 6.59 -25.93 3.35
CA LEU A 488 5.63 -24.86 3.09
C LEU A 488 4.77 -25.20 1.87
N GLY A 489 5.39 -25.64 0.77
CA GLY A 489 4.66 -26.11 -0.42
C GLY A 489 3.71 -27.27 -0.09
N TYR A 490 4.12 -28.21 0.75
CA TYR A 490 3.27 -29.33 1.17
C TYR A 490 2.12 -28.89 2.10
N LEU A 491 2.38 -27.99 3.05
CA LEU A 491 1.38 -27.52 4.02
C LEU A 491 0.37 -26.53 3.40
N LEU A 492 0.81 -25.74 2.41
CA LEU A 492 0.02 -24.72 1.72
C LEU A 492 -0.57 -25.21 0.39
N ALA A 493 -0.24 -26.41 -0.08
CA ALA A 493 -0.83 -26.94 -1.31
C ALA A 493 -2.37 -27.07 -1.21
N GLU A 494 -3.05 -26.70 -2.30
CA GLU A 494 -4.51 -26.72 -2.41
C GLU A 494 -5.06 -28.08 -1.98
N GLN A 495 -6.03 -28.06 -1.06
CA GLN A 495 -6.80 -29.26 -0.74
C GLN A 495 -7.97 -29.37 -1.72
N PRO A 496 -8.13 -30.51 -2.43
CA PRO A 496 -9.22 -30.70 -3.40
C PRO A 496 -10.64 -30.68 -2.80
N LEU A 497 -10.76 -30.55 -1.47
CA LEU A 497 -12.00 -30.70 -0.71
C LEU A 497 -12.71 -29.37 -0.40
N MET A 498 -12.15 -28.22 -0.80
CA MET A 498 -12.82 -26.92 -0.68
C MET A 498 -13.61 -26.64 -1.97
N PRO A 499 -14.96 -26.75 -2.00
CA PRO A 499 -15.73 -26.70 -3.25
C PRO A 499 -15.98 -25.29 -3.78
N ASN A 500 -15.42 -24.26 -3.15
CA ASN A 500 -15.72 -22.86 -3.47
C ASN A 500 -14.42 -22.11 -3.71
N ASP A 501 -13.98 -22.07 -4.97
CA ASP A 501 -13.24 -20.93 -5.51
C ASP A 501 -14.21 -19.73 -5.56
N THR A 502 -14.64 -19.25 -4.39
CA THR A 502 -15.42 -18.01 -4.29
C THR A 502 -14.44 -16.86 -4.43
N TYR A 503 -14.38 -16.30 -5.64
CA TYR A 503 -13.76 -14.99 -5.83
C TYR A 503 -14.65 -13.95 -5.16
N ARG A 504 -14.06 -13.09 -4.33
CA ARG A 504 -14.76 -11.91 -3.83
C ARG A 504 -14.72 -10.86 -4.95
N GLU A 505 -15.88 -10.47 -5.45
CA GLU A 505 -16.00 -9.23 -6.23
C GLU A 505 -15.71 -8.08 -5.27
N VAL A 506 -14.50 -7.53 -5.33
CA VAL A 506 -14.22 -6.28 -4.62
C VAL A 506 -14.90 -5.19 -5.41
N GLU A 507 -15.79 -4.46 -4.74
CA GLU A 507 -16.51 -3.28 -5.23
C GLU A 507 -15.55 -2.08 -5.45
N ARG A 508 -14.30 -2.35 -5.83
CA ARG A 508 -13.38 -1.38 -6.43
C ARG A 508 -13.50 -1.56 -7.94
N ASP A 509 -14.50 -0.90 -8.50
CA ASP A 509 -14.51 -0.63 -9.93
C ASP A 509 -13.29 0.25 -10.23
N PHE A 510 -12.22 -0.36 -10.75
CA PHE A 510 -11.22 0.42 -11.46
C PHE A 510 -11.80 0.76 -12.82
N ASP A 511 -12.08 2.04 -12.98
CA ASP A 511 -12.54 2.59 -14.22
C ASP A 511 -11.41 2.57 -15.26
N VAL A 512 -11.43 1.60 -16.17
CA VAL A 512 -10.50 1.56 -17.30
C VAL A 512 -11.15 2.25 -18.50
N TRP A 513 -10.44 3.22 -19.07
CA TRP A 513 -10.87 3.89 -20.30
C TRP A 513 -10.68 2.98 -21.51
N PHE A 514 -11.74 2.79 -22.29
CA PHE A 514 -11.70 1.98 -23.49
C PHE A 514 -11.16 2.78 -24.68
N GLU A 515 -10.00 2.35 -25.21
CA GLU A 515 -9.33 3.00 -26.32
C GLU A 515 -10.08 2.84 -27.64
N GLU A 516 -10.51 3.96 -28.21
CA GLU A 516 -11.19 4.01 -29.51
C GLU A 516 -10.23 4.38 -30.66
N GLY A 517 -8.98 4.73 -30.32
CA GLY A 517 -7.89 5.00 -31.25
C GLY A 517 -7.69 3.96 -32.36
N PRO A 518 -7.79 2.65 -32.09
CA PRO A 518 -7.66 1.61 -33.12
C PRO A 518 -8.61 1.76 -34.31
N TRP A 519 -9.81 2.34 -34.13
CA TRP A 519 -10.75 2.57 -35.24
C TRP A 519 -10.23 3.56 -36.28
N LEU A 520 -9.37 4.51 -35.87
CA LEU A 520 -8.74 5.46 -36.78
C LEU A 520 -7.76 4.78 -37.75
N LEU A 521 -7.24 3.60 -37.40
CA LEU A 521 -6.38 2.81 -38.30
C LEU A 521 -7.14 2.34 -39.54
N LEU A 522 -8.46 2.16 -39.47
CA LEU A 522 -9.27 1.82 -40.65
C LEU A 522 -9.24 2.94 -41.70
N LEU A 523 -9.10 4.20 -41.29
CA LEU A 523 -8.94 5.34 -42.20
C LEU A 523 -7.57 5.36 -42.89
N LEU A 524 -6.57 4.67 -42.32
CA LEU A 524 -5.26 4.51 -42.95
C LEU A 524 -5.28 3.48 -44.09
N LEU A 525 -6.16 2.48 -44.05
CA LEU A 525 -6.25 1.44 -45.08
C LEU A 525 -6.45 1.98 -46.51
N PRO A 526 -7.39 2.90 -46.80
CA PRO A 526 -7.52 3.48 -48.14
C PRO A 526 -6.29 4.34 -48.53
N LEU A 527 -5.66 5.03 -47.57
CA LEU A 527 -4.42 5.78 -47.82
C LEU A 527 -3.25 4.84 -48.17
N ALA A 528 -3.14 3.70 -47.48
CA ALA A 528 -2.18 2.66 -47.75
C ALA A 528 -2.42 1.99 -49.11
N ALA A 529 -3.68 1.74 -49.47
CA ALA A 529 -4.07 1.19 -50.78
C ALA A 529 -3.66 2.13 -51.94
N LEU A 530 -3.78 3.46 -51.75
CA LEU A 530 -3.29 4.45 -52.72
C LEU A 530 -1.75 4.45 -52.85
N GLY A 531 -1.06 3.92 -51.85
CA GLY A 531 0.39 3.72 -51.83
C GLY A 531 0.91 2.56 -52.69
N PHE A 532 0.07 1.69 -53.24
CA PHE A 532 0.49 0.59 -54.11
C PHE A 532 0.84 1.01 -55.57
N ARG A 533 0.83 2.31 -55.88
CA ARG A 533 1.22 2.82 -57.20
C ARG A 533 2.75 2.83 -57.34
N ARG A 534 3.28 2.24 -58.42
CA ARG A 534 4.73 2.04 -58.70
C ARG A 534 5.56 3.26 -58.29
N GLY A 535 6.43 3.09 -57.27
CA GLY A 535 7.38 4.11 -56.78
C GLY A 535 7.26 4.47 -55.30
N TRP A 536 6.23 4.01 -54.59
CA TRP A 536 5.94 4.41 -53.18
C TRP A 536 6.39 3.38 -52.13
N ILE A 537 7.00 2.26 -52.56
CA ILE A 537 7.40 1.12 -51.71
C ILE A 537 8.52 1.48 -50.71
N TRP A 538 9.20 2.62 -50.87
CA TRP A 538 10.27 3.05 -49.96
C TRP A 538 9.78 3.61 -48.62
N GLY A 539 8.48 3.90 -48.44
CA GLY A 539 7.94 4.42 -47.17
C GLY A 539 7.72 3.35 -46.09
N PHE A 540 7.43 2.11 -46.48
CA PHE A 540 7.15 1.02 -45.54
C PHE A 540 8.43 0.35 -44.98
N ALA A 541 9.56 0.52 -45.64
CA ALA A 541 10.83 -0.10 -45.25
C ALA A 541 11.50 0.56 -44.02
N LEU A 542 11.02 1.73 -43.58
CA LEU A 542 11.62 2.50 -42.48
C LEU A 542 11.00 2.21 -41.10
N VAL A 543 9.91 1.43 -41.04
CA VAL A 543 9.22 1.07 -39.79
C VAL A 543 9.52 -0.37 -39.33
N LEU A 544 10.10 -1.21 -40.20
CA LEU A 544 10.21 -2.66 -39.96
C LEU A 544 11.64 -3.20 -39.79
N ILE A 545 12.67 -2.35 -39.73
CA ILE A 545 14.05 -2.80 -39.54
C ILE A 545 14.74 -1.92 -38.49
N LEU A 546 14.44 -2.17 -37.22
CA LEU A 546 15.42 -2.08 -36.14
C LEU A 546 14.93 -2.98 -34.98
N PRO A 547 15.52 -4.16 -34.74
CA PRO A 547 15.57 -4.66 -33.38
C PRO A 547 16.46 -3.69 -32.60
N VAL A 548 15.91 -3.08 -31.56
CA VAL A 548 16.73 -2.41 -30.54
C VAL A 548 17.42 -3.54 -29.80
N GLU A 549 18.65 -3.86 -30.19
CA GLU A 549 19.55 -4.55 -29.27
C GLU A 549 19.79 -3.57 -28.12
N ASP A 550 19.57 -4.02 -26.89
CA ASP A 550 19.86 -3.27 -25.67
C ASP A 550 21.38 -3.05 -25.54
N ALA A 551 21.93 -2.14 -26.34
CA ALA A 551 23.22 -1.55 -26.09
C ALA A 551 23.04 -0.53 -24.96
N LYS A 552 23.20 -0.97 -23.71
CA LYS A 552 23.24 -0.09 -22.54
C LYS A 552 24.52 0.75 -22.55
N ALA A 553 24.49 1.83 -23.32
CA ALA A 553 25.27 3.03 -23.07
C ALA A 553 24.25 4.18 -22.96
N SER A 554 23.77 4.39 -21.74
CA SER A 554 22.71 5.35 -21.45
C SER A 554 23.28 6.76 -21.45
N LEU A 555 23.16 7.44 -22.59
CA LEU A 555 23.40 8.89 -22.71
C LEU A 555 22.53 9.72 -21.76
N TRP A 556 21.39 9.18 -21.31
CA TRP A 556 20.45 9.89 -20.44
C TRP A 556 20.88 9.85 -18.98
N ASP A 557 21.43 8.74 -18.49
CA ASP A 557 21.88 8.64 -17.10
C ASP A 557 23.11 9.53 -16.86
N ASP A 558 24.04 9.59 -17.82
CA ASP A 558 25.18 10.52 -17.79
C ASP A 558 24.78 12.01 -17.84
N LEU A 559 23.56 12.32 -18.34
CA LEU A 559 23.06 13.69 -18.41
C LEU A 559 22.54 14.19 -17.05
N TRP A 560 22.03 13.28 -16.22
CA TRP A 560 21.31 13.60 -14.98
C TRP A 560 22.00 13.12 -13.71
N GLN A 561 22.90 12.14 -13.80
CA GLN A 561 23.62 11.58 -12.68
C GLN A 561 25.12 11.67 -12.90
N THR A 562 25.86 11.98 -11.83
CA THR A 562 27.32 11.87 -11.86
C THR A 562 27.76 10.41 -11.80
N ARG A 563 28.99 10.11 -12.23
CA ARG A 563 29.54 8.74 -12.14
C ARG A 563 29.54 8.19 -10.72
N ASP A 564 29.80 9.03 -9.73
CA ASP A 564 29.69 8.61 -8.32
C ASP A 564 28.26 8.26 -7.89
N GLN A 565 27.23 8.94 -8.42
CA GLN A 565 25.83 8.62 -8.15
C GLN A 565 25.43 7.30 -8.79
N GLN A 566 25.88 7.06 -10.03
CA GLN A 566 25.70 5.79 -10.72
C GLN A 566 26.43 4.65 -9.96
N ALA A 567 27.67 4.89 -9.51
CA ALA A 567 28.44 3.94 -8.70
C ALA A 567 27.74 3.61 -7.39
N MET A 568 27.15 4.60 -6.72
CA MET A 568 26.41 4.40 -5.48
C MET A 568 25.14 3.56 -5.68
N GLN A 569 24.44 3.76 -6.80
CA GLN A 569 23.29 2.94 -7.18
C GLN A 569 23.71 1.48 -7.41
N VAL A 570 24.77 1.24 -8.20
CA VAL A 570 25.31 -0.10 -8.44
C VAL A 570 25.80 -0.75 -7.13
N MET A 571 26.40 0.03 -6.23
CA MET A 571 26.81 -0.45 -4.90
C MET A 571 25.62 -0.84 -4.02
N SER A 572 24.46 -0.17 -4.16
CA SER A 572 23.22 -0.53 -3.45
C SER A 572 22.55 -1.80 -3.99
N GLU A 573 22.80 -2.12 -5.26
CA GLU A 573 22.35 -3.36 -5.92
C GLU A 573 23.25 -4.57 -5.58
N GLY A 574 24.40 -4.31 -4.93
CA GLY A 574 25.30 -5.34 -4.39
C GLY A 574 26.52 -5.67 -5.27
N ASP A 575 26.68 -5.03 -6.43
CA ASP A 575 27.86 -5.21 -7.29
C ASP A 575 28.97 -4.22 -6.92
N VAL A 576 29.76 -4.60 -5.92
CA VAL A 576 30.79 -3.73 -5.33
C VAL A 576 31.97 -3.50 -6.27
N ASP A 577 32.28 -4.47 -7.13
CA ASP A 577 33.41 -4.40 -8.07
C ASP A 577 33.12 -3.44 -9.22
N ALA A 578 31.91 -3.48 -9.77
CA ALA A 578 31.47 -2.51 -10.76
C ALA A 578 31.40 -1.10 -10.17
N ALA A 579 30.93 -0.96 -8.92
CA ALA A 579 30.89 0.33 -8.23
C ALA A 579 32.30 0.93 -8.01
N ALA A 580 33.27 0.12 -7.57
CA ALA A 580 34.65 0.56 -7.38
C ALA A 580 35.32 1.05 -8.69
N ALA A 581 34.89 0.52 -9.84
CA ALA A 581 35.36 0.99 -11.15
C ALA A 581 34.73 2.33 -11.58
N LEU A 582 33.52 2.63 -11.09
CA LEU A 582 32.75 3.82 -11.45
C LEU A 582 33.02 5.04 -10.54
N PHE A 583 33.34 4.82 -9.26
CA PHE A 583 33.64 5.91 -8.34
C PHE A 583 34.86 6.72 -8.80
N GLU A 584 34.67 8.03 -8.96
CA GLU A 584 35.71 9.02 -9.18
C GLU A 584 36.22 9.60 -7.85
N ASN A 585 35.36 9.68 -6.82
CA ASN A 585 35.79 10.07 -5.48
C ASN A 585 36.71 8.99 -4.87
N PRO A 586 37.96 9.33 -4.49
CA PRO A 586 38.94 8.36 -4.01
C PRO A 586 38.54 7.67 -2.70
N GLU A 587 37.82 8.37 -1.81
CA GLU A 587 37.36 7.82 -0.53
C GLU A 587 36.23 6.80 -0.71
N TRP A 588 35.27 7.11 -1.60
CA TRP A 588 34.18 6.20 -1.93
C TRP A 588 34.67 4.99 -2.70
N LYS A 589 35.66 5.17 -3.58
CA LYS A 589 36.34 4.08 -4.27
C LYS A 589 37.07 3.15 -3.29
N ALA A 590 37.81 3.71 -2.33
CA ALA A 590 38.50 2.94 -1.30
C ALA A 590 37.50 2.17 -0.42
N THR A 591 36.39 2.81 -0.07
CA THR A 591 35.29 2.19 0.69
C THR A 591 34.62 1.05 -0.07
N ALA A 592 34.42 1.20 -1.39
CA ALA A 592 33.92 0.13 -2.22
C ALA A 592 34.90 -1.06 -2.23
N ASN A 593 36.21 -0.82 -2.42
CA ASN A 593 37.21 -1.90 -2.36
C ASN A 593 37.28 -2.58 -0.98
N TYR A 594 37.15 -1.82 0.10
CA TYR A 594 37.10 -2.37 1.47
C TYR A 594 35.87 -3.26 1.67
N ARG A 595 34.69 -2.85 1.18
CA ARG A 595 33.47 -3.67 1.21
C ARG A 595 33.54 -4.91 0.31
N GLY A 596 34.29 -4.82 -0.78
CA GLY A 596 34.58 -5.94 -1.68
C GLY A 596 35.70 -6.87 -1.19
N GLU A 597 36.11 -6.76 0.09
CA GLU A 597 37.17 -7.56 0.73
C GLU A 597 38.55 -7.42 0.09
N LYS A 598 38.77 -6.40 -0.75
CA LYS A 598 40.06 -6.05 -1.36
C LYS A 598 40.83 -5.09 -0.45
N PHE A 599 41.19 -5.59 0.73
CA PHE A 599 41.76 -4.76 1.80
C PHE A 599 43.12 -4.14 1.44
N GLU A 600 43.93 -4.81 0.63
CA GLU A 600 45.23 -4.30 0.16
C GLU A 600 45.05 -3.10 -0.79
N ASP A 601 44.14 -3.22 -1.77
CA ASP A 601 43.79 -2.12 -2.68
C ASP A 601 43.17 -0.93 -1.91
N ALA A 602 42.28 -1.23 -0.95
CA ALA A 602 41.66 -0.23 -0.10
C ALA A 602 42.71 0.50 0.76
N ALA A 603 43.64 -0.21 1.40
CA ALA A 603 44.71 0.39 2.18
C ALA A 603 45.60 1.30 1.30
N SER A 604 45.93 0.87 0.08
CA SER A 604 46.71 1.71 -0.84
C SER A 604 45.99 3.02 -1.20
N GLN A 605 44.66 2.97 -1.35
CA GLN A 605 43.84 4.12 -1.72
C GLN A 605 43.59 5.04 -0.52
N TYR A 606 43.30 4.49 0.66
CA TYR A 606 43.18 5.27 1.89
C TYR A 606 44.50 5.92 2.31
N GLY A 607 45.65 5.30 2.02
CA GLY A 607 46.96 5.87 2.30
C GLY A 607 47.25 7.20 1.60
N GLY A 608 46.49 7.54 0.56
CA GLY A 608 46.55 8.84 -0.12
C GLY A 608 45.55 9.89 0.39
N ILE A 609 44.75 9.57 1.42
CA ILE A 609 43.65 10.40 1.91
C ILE A 609 44.01 10.96 3.31
N ASP A 610 44.38 12.24 3.35
CA ASP A 610 44.81 12.94 4.56
C ASP A 610 43.63 13.49 5.42
N THR A 611 42.54 12.74 5.54
CA THR A 611 41.42 13.05 6.44
C THR A 611 41.45 12.13 7.67
N ALA A 612 40.81 12.56 8.77
CA ALA A 612 40.67 11.71 9.96
C ALA A 612 39.97 10.38 9.61
N ASP A 613 38.87 10.44 8.84
CA ASP A 613 38.13 9.27 8.38
C ASP A 613 38.93 8.39 7.41
N GLY A 614 39.72 8.99 6.51
CA GLY A 614 40.60 8.27 5.60
C GLY A 614 41.66 7.46 6.34
N LYS A 615 42.29 8.06 7.36
CA LYS A 615 43.29 7.40 8.22
C LYS A 615 42.69 6.36 9.15
N TYR A 616 41.49 6.62 9.69
CA TYR A 616 40.74 5.64 10.47
C TYR A 616 40.39 4.41 9.61
N ASN A 617 39.91 4.62 8.38
CA ASN A 617 39.60 3.55 7.45
C ASN A 617 40.85 2.82 6.92
N LEU A 618 41.98 3.51 6.81
CA LEU A 618 43.29 2.89 6.58
C LEU A 618 43.64 1.90 7.69
N GLY A 619 43.46 2.30 8.96
CA GLY A 619 43.65 1.43 10.12
C GLY A 619 42.74 0.21 10.08
N ASN A 620 41.47 0.39 9.71
CA ASN A 620 40.53 -0.72 9.51
C ASN A 620 40.99 -1.68 8.41
N ALA A 621 41.50 -1.15 7.29
CA ALA A 621 42.02 -1.96 6.19
C ALA A 621 43.27 -2.77 6.59
N PHE A 622 44.19 -2.21 7.38
CA PHE A 622 45.34 -2.94 7.92
C PHE A 622 44.94 -3.98 8.97
N ALA A 623 43.98 -3.66 9.84
CA ALA A 623 43.46 -4.60 10.82
C ALA A 623 42.87 -5.86 10.15
N LYS A 624 42.14 -5.70 9.04
CA LYS A 624 41.61 -6.82 8.24
C LYS A 624 42.68 -7.65 7.54
N GLN A 625 43.87 -7.09 7.33
CA GLN A 625 45.04 -7.79 6.81
C GLN A 625 45.89 -8.45 7.91
N ASN A 626 45.48 -8.35 9.19
CA ASN A 626 46.25 -8.81 10.35
C ASN A 626 47.60 -8.09 10.51
N LEU A 627 47.71 -6.87 9.98
CA LEU A 627 48.84 -5.94 10.12
C LEU A 627 48.55 -5.00 11.30
N LEU A 628 48.75 -5.53 12.51
CA LEU A 628 48.27 -4.88 13.74
C LEU A 628 49.07 -3.61 14.08
N ASP A 629 50.38 -3.60 13.84
CA ASP A 629 51.24 -2.44 14.11
C ASP A 629 50.88 -1.27 13.17
N GLU A 630 50.69 -1.56 11.89
CA GLU A 630 50.29 -0.59 10.87
C GLU A 630 48.87 -0.06 11.12
N ALA A 631 47.98 -0.90 11.64
CA ALA A 631 46.63 -0.48 12.03
C ALA A 631 46.66 0.51 13.20
N ILE A 632 47.45 0.22 14.24
CA ILE A 632 47.64 1.11 15.40
C ILE A 632 48.21 2.45 14.95
N GLU A 633 49.25 2.44 14.09
CA GLU A 633 49.85 3.67 13.57
C GLU A 633 48.82 4.51 12.78
N ALA A 634 48.01 3.88 11.93
CA ALA A 634 46.98 4.58 11.18
C ALA A 634 45.88 5.18 12.08
N TYR A 635 45.47 4.49 13.15
CA TYR A 635 44.55 5.05 14.14
C TYR A 635 45.18 6.21 14.92
N ASP A 636 46.46 6.13 15.28
CA ASP A 636 47.17 7.25 15.90
C ASP A 636 47.24 8.47 14.97
N GLN A 637 47.47 8.24 13.67
CA GLN A 637 47.42 9.31 12.68
C GLN A 637 46.01 9.92 12.53
N ALA A 638 44.94 9.12 12.66
CA ALA A 638 43.56 9.61 12.66
C ALA A 638 43.28 10.47 13.91
N LEU A 639 43.67 10.00 15.09
CA LEU A 639 43.53 10.70 16.37
C LEU A 639 44.40 11.96 16.46
N ALA A 640 45.51 12.02 15.72
CA ALA A 640 46.29 13.24 15.60
C ALA A 640 45.57 14.34 14.78
N VAL A 641 44.67 13.96 13.87
CA VAL A 641 43.85 14.89 13.08
C VAL A 641 42.56 15.24 13.82
N ASP A 642 41.90 14.24 14.41
CA ASP A 642 40.69 14.38 15.22
C ASP A 642 40.82 13.62 16.56
N PRO A 643 41.27 14.29 17.63
CA PRO A 643 41.48 13.66 18.92
C PRO A 643 40.22 13.09 19.58
N ASP A 644 39.04 13.61 19.22
CA ASP A 644 37.74 13.25 19.80
C ASP A 644 37.06 12.10 19.03
N ASN A 645 37.74 11.47 18.06
CA ASN A 645 37.19 10.35 17.28
C ASN A 645 37.09 9.06 18.13
N GLU A 646 35.91 8.85 18.72
CA GLU A 646 35.62 7.72 19.61
C GLU A 646 35.86 6.35 18.94
N ASP A 647 35.52 6.23 17.64
CA ASP A 647 35.67 4.98 16.88
C ASP A 647 37.15 4.59 16.69
N ALA A 648 38.00 5.57 16.40
CA ALA A 648 39.45 5.36 16.27
C ALA A 648 40.09 4.99 17.61
N GLN A 649 39.67 5.62 18.72
CA GLN A 649 40.14 5.25 20.07
C GLN A 649 39.74 3.81 20.43
N PHE A 650 38.47 3.45 20.18
CA PHE A 650 37.94 2.13 20.47
C PHE A 650 38.65 1.04 19.65
N ASN A 651 38.76 1.22 18.32
CA ASN A 651 39.39 0.23 17.45
C ASN A 651 40.88 0.09 17.75
N LYS A 652 41.59 1.18 18.06
CA LYS A 652 43.00 1.11 18.48
C LYS A 652 43.17 0.26 19.74
N ALA A 653 42.36 0.50 20.78
CA ALA A 653 42.42 -0.26 22.03
C ALA A 653 42.13 -1.76 21.80
N LEU A 654 41.19 -2.07 20.90
CA LEU A 654 40.88 -3.45 20.52
C LEU A 654 42.07 -4.15 19.84
N ILE A 655 42.75 -3.46 18.91
CA ILE A 655 43.93 -4.01 18.22
C ILE A 655 45.11 -4.18 19.18
N GLU A 656 45.34 -3.24 20.10
CA GLU A 656 46.37 -3.37 21.15
C GLU A 656 46.13 -4.59 22.06
N GLN A 657 44.87 -4.84 22.43
CA GLN A 657 44.50 -6.03 23.19
C GLN A 657 44.76 -7.32 22.41
N LEU A 658 44.41 -7.35 21.11
CA LEU A 658 44.69 -8.50 20.24
C LEU A 658 46.19 -8.76 20.08
N GLN A 659 47.00 -7.70 20.01
CA GLN A 659 48.46 -7.81 19.94
C GLN A 659 49.04 -8.41 21.23
N GLN A 660 48.56 -8.00 22.40
CA GLN A 660 48.97 -8.59 23.69
C GLN A 660 48.60 -10.08 23.76
N GLN A 661 47.40 -10.45 23.30
CA GLN A 661 46.98 -11.84 23.26
C GLN A 661 47.86 -12.71 22.34
N GLN A 662 48.30 -12.18 21.20
CA GLN A 662 49.24 -12.90 20.32
C GLN A 662 50.61 -13.10 20.99
N GLN A 663 51.10 -12.10 21.75
CA GLN A 663 52.37 -12.21 22.47
C GLN A 663 52.30 -13.23 23.63
N GLU A 664 51.18 -13.29 24.36
CA GLU A 664 50.96 -14.30 25.40
C GLU A 664 50.87 -15.71 24.82
N GLN A 665 50.22 -15.88 23.65
CA GLN A 665 50.19 -17.17 22.96
C GLN A 665 51.57 -17.60 22.45
N GLN A 666 52.40 -16.68 21.96
CA GLN A 666 53.78 -16.99 21.59
C GLN A 666 54.64 -17.38 22.79
N GLN A 667 54.47 -16.72 23.94
CA GLN A 667 55.18 -17.10 25.18
C GLN A 667 54.76 -18.46 25.74
N GLN A 668 53.51 -18.88 25.55
CA GLN A 668 53.07 -20.24 25.87
C GLN A 668 53.63 -21.27 24.89
N GLN A 669 53.77 -20.92 23.61
CA GLN A 669 54.32 -21.82 22.59
C GLN A 669 55.85 -22.01 22.74
N ASP A 670 56.57 -21.01 23.23
CA ASP A 670 57.99 -21.11 23.58
C ASP A 670 58.22 -21.90 24.89
N GLN A 671 57.27 -21.90 25.84
CA GLN A 671 57.34 -22.74 27.05
C GLN A 671 57.06 -24.23 26.80
N ASP A 672 56.25 -24.55 25.79
CA ASP A 672 56.00 -25.94 25.38
C ASP A 672 57.13 -26.51 24.48
N GLN A 673 57.97 -25.68 23.87
CA GLN A 673 59.16 -26.14 23.12
C GLN A 673 60.41 -26.37 24.00
N ASP A 674 60.52 -25.73 25.17
CA ASP A 674 61.60 -26.00 26.15
C ASP A 674 61.30 -27.22 27.06
N SER A 675 60.15 -27.88 26.89
CA SER A 675 59.71 -29.01 27.73
C SER A 675 59.77 -30.40 27.05
N GLU A 676 60.25 -30.50 25.80
CA GLU A 676 60.38 -31.80 25.08
C GLU A 676 61.82 -32.35 24.99
N ASP A 677 62.82 -31.67 25.54
CA ASP A 677 64.22 -32.09 25.38
C ASP A 677 64.95 -32.26 26.73
N SER A 678 64.34 -32.95 27.70
CA SER A 678 65.02 -33.58 28.85
C SER A 678 64.05 -34.36 29.74
N GLU A 679 63.81 -35.65 29.46
CA GLU A 679 63.65 -36.69 30.48
C GLU A 679 63.49 -38.08 29.82
N ASP A 680 64.62 -38.74 29.58
CA ASP A 680 64.71 -40.20 29.53
C ASP A 680 65.79 -40.59 30.54
N SER A 681 65.41 -40.79 31.81
CA SER A 681 66.08 -41.66 32.79
C SER A 681 65.33 -41.64 34.13
N GLU A 682 64.78 -42.80 34.45
CA GLU A 682 63.99 -43.17 35.61
C GLU A 682 64.74 -43.13 36.97
N GLU A 683 63.91 -43.24 38.01
CA GLU A 683 64.16 -43.79 39.37
C GLU A 683 64.50 -42.80 40.51
N GLN A 684 63.53 -42.57 41.42
CA GLN A 684 63.47 -43.29 42.70
C GLN A 684 62.21 -42.98 43.54
N GLN A 685 61.36 -44.00 43.65
CA GLN A 685 60.51 -44.43 44.78
C GLN A 685 60.06 -43.43 45.86
N ASP A 686 58.73 -43.27 45.90
CA ASP A 686 57.84 -43.50 47.05
C ASP A 686 58.51 -43.79 48.40
N GLN A 687 58.31 -42.90 49.37
CA GLN A 687 58.21 -43.29 50.77
C GLN A 687 57.30 -42.35 51.58
N ASN A 688 56.06 -42.82 51.72
CA ASN A 688 55.18 -42.72 52.89
C ASN A 688 54.74 -41.36 53.44
N GLN A 689 53.45 -41.11 53.20
CA GLN A 689 52.50 -40.66 54.21
C GLN A 689 52.66 -41.42 55.55
N GLN A 690 53.07 -40.68 56.59
CA GLN A 690 52.78 -40.80 58.02
C GLN A 690 53.93 -40.10 58.72
N GLU A 691 53.77 -38.90 59.24
CA GLU A 691 53.06 -38.68 60.51
C GLU A 691 51.95 -37.62 60.36
N LYS A 692 50.74 -38.11 60.10
CA LYS A 692 49.57 -37.63 60.84
C LYS A 692 49.81 -38.09 62.27
N ASP A 693 50.16 -37.17 63.16
CA ASP A 693 49.73 -37.14 64.55
C ASP A 693 50.54 -36.08 65.28
N GLN A 694 49.90 -35.46 66.26
CA GLN A 694 50.40 -34.38 67.10
C GLN A 694 50.41 -33.05 66.34
N GLN A 695 49.25 -32.51 65.93
CA GLN A 695 48.09 -32.26 66.81
C GLN A 695 48.51 -31.53 68.09
N GLU A 696 47.76 -30.50 68.46
CA GLU A 696 47.77 -29.97 69.82
C GLU A 696 48.94 -29.03 70.19
N LYS A 697 49.23 -28.12 69.25
CA LYS A 697 49.17 -26.68 69.52
C LYS A 697 48.27 -26.07 68.44
N GLU A 698 46.97 -26.39 68.40
CA GLU A 698 46.01 -25.93 69.41
C GLU A 698 46.31 -24.53 69.93
N GLN A 699 45.34 -23.67 69.65
CA GLN A 699 44.77 -22.77 70.63
C GLN A 699 45.75 -21.79 71.23
N GLN A 700 45.92 -20.67 70.53
CA GLN A 700 45.52 -19.39 71.09
C GLN A 700 45.78 -18.35 70.02
N ASP A 701 44.71 -17.97 69.34
CA ASP A 701 43.99 -16.75 69.71
C ASP A 701 44.61 -15.60 68.92
N GLN A 702 44.02 -15.29 67.77
CA GLN A 702 42.90 -14.34 67.73
C GLN A 702 43.37 -12.93 68.05
N LYS A 703 43.29 -12.10 67.01
CA LYS A 703 43.48 -10.63 66.88
C LYS A 703 44.55 -10.41 65.82
N ASP A 704 44.24 -10.01 64.59
CA ASP A 704 43.41 -8.86 64.26
C ASP A 704 42.58 -9.11 63.00
N GLN A 705 41.46 -9.79 63.22
CA GLN A 705 40.27 -9.73 62.39
C GLN A 705 39.49 -8.44 62.71
N GLN A 706 40.18 -7.28 62.75
CA GLN A 706 39.60 -6.06 63.34
C GLN A 706 40.01 -4.72 62.70
N ASP A 707 40.31 -4.67 61.38
CA ASP A 707 40.57 -3.37 60.69
C ASP A 707 40.03 -3.25 59.24
N GLN A 708 39.14 -4.14 58.77
CA GLN A 708 38.58 -4.04 57.40
C GLN A 708 37.05 -4.02 57.29
N ASP A 709 36.33 -3.90 58.41
CA ASP A 709 34.86 -3.88 58.45
C ASP A 709 34.27 -2.47 58.70
N GLN A 710 35.06 -1.39 58.53
CA GLN A 710 34.64 -0.02 58.90
C GLN A 710 34.62 1.03 57.77
N ASP A 711 35.20 0.80 56.60
CA ASP A 711 35.16 1.79 55.50
C ASP A 711 34.05 1.53 54.44
N GLN A 712 33.55 0.29 54.31
CA GLN A 712 32.48 -0.02 53.34
C GLN A 712 31.05 0.25 53.86
N LYS A 713 30.88 0.58 55.15
CA LYS A 713 29.57 0.92 55.74
C LYS A 713 29.27 2.42 55.83
N GLU A 714 30.24 3.31 55.56
CA GLU A 714 30.02 4.77 55.58
C GLU A 714 29.70 5.38 54.20
N GLN A 715 29.92 4.67 53.10
CA GLN A 715 29.54 5.12 51.75
C GLN A 715 28.09 4.76 51.38
N GLU A 716 27.60 3.57 51.76
CA GLU A 716 26.21 3.16 51.49
C GLU A 716 25.17 3.90 52.36
N GLN A 717 25.59 4.60 53.41
CA GLN A 717 24.69 5.37 54.28
C GLN A 717 24.55 6.85 53.85
N LYS A 718 25.49 7.38 53.06
CA LYS A 718 25.42 8.76 52.51
C LYS A 718 24.61 8.89 51.22
N GLU A 719 24.54 7.85 50.40
CA GLU A 719 23.69 7.85 49.20
C GLU A 719 22.20 7.63 49.52
N LYS A 720 21.87 6.97 50.64
CA LYS A 720 20.49 6.78 51.09
C LYS A 720 19.88 8.03 51.75
N GLU A 721 20.67 8.85 52.44
CA GLU A 721 20.17 10.11 53.05
C GLU A 721 19.98 11.24 52.01
N GLN A 722 20.66 11.19 50.86
CA GLN A 722 20.46 12.15 49.76
C GLN A 722 19.21 11.84 48.93
N GLN A 723 18.85 10.56 48.73
CA GLN A 723 17.62 10.18 48.03
C GLN A 723 16.35 10.36 48.88
N GLU A 724 16.44 10.28 50.21
CA GLU A 724 15.28 10.55 51.09
C GLU A 724 14.99 12.05 51.29
N GLN A 725 15.97 12.95 51.06
CA GLN A 725 15.75 14.40 51.09
C GLN A 725 15.15 14.98 49.79
N GLU A 726 15.39 14.35 48.63
CA GLU A 726 14.74 14.74 47.37
C GLU A 726 13.28 14.24 47.28
N GLN A 727 12.95 13.10 47.93
CA GLN A 727 11.58 12.61 48.03
C GLN A 727 10.70 13.40 49.01
N GLN A 728 11.27 13.99 50.08
CA GLN A 728 10.50 14.84 51.01
C GLN A 728 10.30 16.29 50.53
N GLN A 729 11.04 16.77 49.53
CA GLN A 729 10.76 18.08 48.88
C GLN A 729 9.73 17.99 47.75
N GLN A 730 9.45 16.79 47.21
CA GLN A 730 8.40 16.58 46.19
C GLN A 730 7.00 16.34 46.78
N GLU A 731 6.87 15.94 48.05
CA GLU A 731 5.56 15.71 48.69
C GLU A 731 4.92 16.96 49.33
N GLU A 732 5.64 18.07 49.51
CA GLU A 732 5.07 19.33 50.03
C GLU A 732 4.55 20.31 48.96
N GLN A 733 4.68 20.01 47.67
CA GLN A 733 4.05 20.77 46.57
C GLN A 733 2.71 20.19 46.08
N ALA A 734 2.22 19.11 46.71
CA ALA A 734 0.99 18.41 46.34
C ALA A 734 -0.32 19.09 46.82
N ASN A 735 -0.39 20.42 46.87
CA ASN A 735 -1.66 21.11 47.12
C ASN A 735 -1.76 22.50 46.48
N GLN A 736 -1.77 22.55 45.16
CA GLN A 736 -2.39 23.60 44.36
C GLN A 736 -2.66 23.06 42.96
N LYS A 737 -3.94 22.91 42.59
CA LYS A 737 -4.35 22.65 41.20
C LYS A 737 -3.90 23.81 40.31
N PRO A 738 -3.22 23.58 39.18
CA PRO A 738 -3.25 24.48 38.04
C PRO A 738 -4.29 24.00 37.03
N ALA A 739 -4.89 24.97 36.36
CA ALA A 739 -5.93 24.84 35.37
C ALA A 739 -5.47 24.04 34.14
N GLU A 740 -6.45 23.47 33.42
CA GLU A 740 -6.28 22.97 32.05
C GLU A 740 -5.68 24.10 31.18
N GLU A 741 -4.41 23.99 30.85
CA GLU A 741 -3.82 24.73 29.74
C GLU A 741 -4.28 24.05 28.45
N GLU A 742 -5.15 24.73 27.70
CA GLU A 742 -5.39 24.42 26.29
C GLU A 742 -4.04 24.47 25.57
N ALA A 743 -3.58 23.32 25.08
CA ALA A 743 -2.36 23.23 24.28
C ALA A 743 -2.52 24.12 23.04
N GLU A 744 -1.66 25.14 22.93
CA GLU A 744 -1.56 25.93 21.70
C GLU A 744 -1.21 25.01 20.50
N PRO A 745 -1.78 25.26 19.32
CA PRO A 745 -1.44 24.47 18.15
C PRO A 745 0.03 24.69 17.78
N LEU A 746 0.84 23.63 17.88
CA LEU A 746 2.25 23.59 17.47
C LEU A 746 2.46 24.22 16.09
N ASP A 747 3.48 25.05 15.97
CA ASP A 747 3.87 25.69 14.71
C ASP A 747 4.37 24.62 13.71
N GLU A 748 4.24 24.86 12.40
CA GLU A 748 4.56 23.84 11.38
C GLU A 748 6.04 23.41 11.42
N GLU A 749 6.93 24.31 11.84
CA GLU A 749 8.35 24.04 12.03
C GLU A 749 8.61 23.12 13.23
N GLU A 750 7.87 23.29 14.33
CA GLU A 750 7.96 22.44 15.51
C GLU A 750 7.37 21.05 15.25
N LYS A 751 6.31 20.95 14.43
CA LYS A 751 5.77 19.65 13.99
C LYS A 751 6.76 18.89 13.12
N GLN A 752 7.48 19.57 12.24
CA GLN A 752 8.51 18.95 11.40
C GLN A 752 9.72 18.52 12.23
N ALA A 753 10.17 19.35 13.19
CA ALA A 753 11.23 19.00 14.12
C ALA A 753 10.83 17.82 15.03
N LEU A 754 9.59 17.79 15.51
CA LEU A 754 9.03 16.69 16.29
C LEU A 754 8.93 15.41 15.47
N GLN A 755 8.53 15.48 14.20
CA GLN A 755 8.54 14.33 13.29
C GLN A 755 9.96 13.80 13.03
N GLN A 756 10.95 14.69 12.90
CA GLN A 756 12.36 14.28 12.76
C GLN A 756 12.91 13.65 14.05
N TRP A 757 12.48 14.12 15.22
CA TRP A 757 12.79 13.51 16.50
C TRP A 757 12.12 12.15 16.69
N LEU A 758 10.85 12.01 16.32
CA LEU A 758 10.11 10.75 16.36
C LEU A 758 10.72 9.68 15.45
N ARG A 759 11.33 10.07 14.32
CA ARG A 759 12.07 9.15 13.44
C ARG A 759 13.41 8.65 14.02
N ARG A 760 13.94 9.31 15.06
CA ARG A 760 15.21 8.94 15.73
C ARG A 760 14.99 8.09 16.97
N VAL A 761 13.76 8.01 17.48
CA VAL A 761 13.41 7.06 18.53
C VAL A 761 13.39 5.67 17.88
N PRO A 762 14.21 4.70 18.33
CA PRO A 762 14.10 3.35 17.81
C PRO A 762 12.69 2.84 18.10
N ASP A 763 11.93 2.58 17.04
CA ASP A 763 10.65 1.89 17.17
C ASP A 763 10.95 0.53 17.81
N ASP A 764 10.56 0.36 19.08
CA ASP A 764 10.37 -0.95 19.69
C ASP A 764 8.91 -1.36 19.41
N PRO A 765 8.58 -1.96 18.25
CA PRO A 765 7.23 -2.45 17.98
C PRO A 765 6.79 -3.47 19.06
N GLY A 766 7.74 -4.10 19.75
CA GLY A 766 7.49 -4.99 20.88
C GLY A 766 6.89 -4.29 22.09
N GLY A 767 7.26 -3.04 22.37
CA GLY A 767 6.73 -2.27 23.49
C GLY A 767 5.22 -2.00 23.36
N LEU A 768 4.77 -1.63 22.16
CA LEU A 768 3.35 -1.43 21.87
C LEU A 768 2.57 -2.74 21.92
N LEU A 769 3.11 -3.81 21.33
CA LEU A 769 2.49 -5.14 21.37
C LEU A 769 2.39 -5.68 22.81
N ARG A 770 3.43 -5.52 23.63
CA ARG A 770 3.43 -5.92 25.04
C ARG A 770 2.33 -5.21 25.82
N ARG A 771 2.21 -3.88 25.69
CA ARG A 771 1.14 -3.11 26.33
C ARG A 771 -0.24 -3.51 25.84
N LYS A 772 -0.40 -3.73 24.52
CA LYS A 772 -1.65 -4.21 23.92
C LYS A 772 -2.05 -5.56 24.51
N PHE A 773 -1.14 -6.52 24.57
CA PHE A 773 -1.42 -7.85 25.10
C PHE A 773 -1.73 -7.81 26.59
N GLN A 774 -1.00 -7.02 27.36
CA GLN A 774 -1.27 -6.80 28.79
C GLN A 774 -2.67 -6.24 29.02
N MET A 775 -3.06 -5.20 28.29
CA MET A 775 -4.40 -4.62 28.38
C MET A 775 -5.49 -5.63 28.02
N GLN A 776 -5.32 -6.39 26.92
CA GLN A 776 -6.27 -7.42 26.51
C GLN A 776 -6.38 -8.55 27.54
N HIS A 777 -5.26 -8.92 28.18
CA HIS A 777 -5.24 -9.95 29.20
C HIS A 777 -5.97 -9.48 30.47
N GLU A 778 -5.72 -8.25 30.92
CA GLU A 778 -6.43 -7.64 32.06
C GLU A 778 -7.94 -7.51 31.82
N GLU A 779 -8.35 -7.12 30.62
CA GLU A 779 -9.76 -7.06 30.25
C GLU A 779 -10.42 -8.44 30.32
N ARG A 780 -9.77 -9.47 29.80
CA ARG A 780 -10.27 -10.85 29.88
C ARG A 780 -10.31 -11.43 31.29
N LEU A 781 -9.39 -11.03 32.17
CA LEU A 781 -9.46 -11.34 33.60
C LEU A 781 -10.69 -10.70 34.23
N ARG A 782 -11.02 -9.44 33.89
CA ARG A 782 -12.24 -8.76 34.36
C ARG A 782 -13.52 -9.43 33.85
N GLU A 783 -13.51 -9.92 32.62
CA GLU A 783 -14.64 -10.63 32.01
C GLU A 783 -14.79 -12.08 32.51
N GLY A 784 -13.84 -12.60 33.31
CA GLY A 784 -13.86 -13.98 33.81
C GLY A 784 -13.58 -15.03 32.74
N LYS A 785 -13.02 -14.64 31.58
CA LYS A 785 -12.63 -15.55 30.49
C LYS A 785 -11.29 -16.26 30.77
N VAL A 786 -10.49 -15.75 31.71
CA VAL A 786 -9.21 -16.32 32.16
C VAL A 786 -9.20 -16.36 33.69
N SER A 787 -8.66 -17.43 34.28
CA SER A 787 -8.51 -17.54 35.73
C SER A 787 -7.13 -17.03 36.17
N SER A 788 -7.07 -16.29 37.29
CA SER A 788 -5.78 -15.84 37.86
C SER A 788 -4.84 -16.99 38.23
N ASN A 789 -5.36 -18.21 38.44
CA ASN A 789 -4.54 -19.39 38.72
C ASN A 789 -3.81 -19.94 37.48
N ASP A 790 -4.30 -19.68 36.27
CA ASP A 790 -3.67 -20.15 35.03
C ASP A 790 -2.38 -19.38 34.73
N SER A 791 -2.20 -18.19 35.33
CA SER A 791 -1.02 -17.32 35.14
C SER A 791 0.21 -17.69 35.99
N LYS A 792 0.08 -18.66 36.92
CA LYS A 792 1.11 -18.93 37.95
C LYS A 792 2.02 -20.12 37.67
N THR A 793 1.67 -20.97 36.72
CA THR A 793 2.52 -22.10 36.32
C THR A 793 3.27 -21.73 35.06
N ASP A 794 4.53 -21.34 35.23
CA ASP A 794 5.47 -21.31 34.12
C ASP A 794 5.70 -22.77 33.68
N TRP A 795 5.62 -22.99 32.37
CA TRP A 795 5.92 -24.21 31.61
C TRP A 795 6.10 -25.54 32.38
#